data_AF-A0A916DU04-F1
#
_entry.id   AF-A0A916DU04-F1
#
_cell.length_a   1.000
_cell.length_b   1.000
_cell.length_c   1.000
_cell.angle_alpha   90.00
_cell.angle_beta   90.00
_cell.angle_gamma   90.00
#
_symmetry.space_group_name_H-M   'P 1'
#
loop_
_entity.id
_entity.type
_entity.pdbx_description
1 polymer ?
#
loop_
_entity_poly.entity_id
_entity_poly.type
_entity_poly.pdbx_seq_one_letter_code
_entity_poly.pdbx_strand_id
1 'polypeptide(L)'
;MPSKKGLLTVLFLTALTYCMWFCAPNDTSVVTDSFRNMHDSVEYVGMQTCRSCHHEIYQTYIKTGMGQSFGKATLAKTAASFGVHDVVYDKDLDFYYQPYFQDSTMYVLEFRLKGKDTIYKRIERIDYIIGSGHHTNSHMINRKGYIYQAPITYYTQEGKWDLAPGFEGGDNQRFERAILSECLTCHNHTPTPASGSENKYHKVPLGIECERCHGAGGLHVKEKLAGKRVDTSKFVDYSIVNPRHLSIDRQMDLCQRCHLQGVAVLKEGKTFYDFKPGMKLSDVMNVFLPRFTNSDKRFIMASQADRLQLSNCFKVSGQLSCINCHNPHHDVHSTTQNNYNTACQGCHNPTTKQSKLLDCSATAIQRQAEKDNCVACHMPRSGSIDIPHVNITDHFISKNNIKSTTKDSLSPEKVEEIAGFLGLESLVIKNASPLEMARGYLALWDKFMGTPMVLDSAKFYLDQSVAPKKEKFSTLVHYYFNKAEYALLVSIALPPEEINDAWTAYRIGEAAAKNKNLPKALLYYNRAVQLKPYHLNFQEKLGSSYARSNQLAAAQKVFNFILREDPQRKMALANLGLLKAQQGKVTEALKLYDKALRVDPDYKNALLNKIGLLVQLKRTKEAEPTIQHLIQKYPSYQRILEQRGIL
;
A
#
# COMPACT_ATOMS: atom_id res chain seq x y z
N MET A 1 50.79 59.36 60.21
CA MET A 1 50.46 60.39 61.24
C MET A 1 49.41 61.33 60.65
N PRO A 2 48.46 61.83 61.46
CA PRO A 2 47.04 61.46 61.53
C PRO A 2 46.13 62.38 60.64
N SER A 3 44.82 62.17 60.41
CA SER A 3 43.76 62.16 61.43
C SER A 3 42.34 61.74 60.96
N LYS A 4 41.67 60.97 61.83
CA LYS A 4 40.23 60.98 62.27
C LYS A 4 39.15 60.94 61.17
N LYS A 5 38.33 59.89 60.97
CA LYS A 5 37.38 59.11 61.81
C LYS A 5 36.35 59.93 62.64
N GLY A 6 35.07 59.66 62.35
CA GLY A 6 33.85 59.93 63.15
C GLY A 6 33.11 61.19 62.70
N LEU A 7 31.79 61.26 62.56
CA LEU A 7 30.67 60.44 63.05
C LEU A 7 29.36 61.03 62.46
N LEU A 8 28.28 60.25 62.44
CA LEU A 8 26.87 60.62 62.15
C LEU A 8 26.41 60.79 60.68
N THR A 9 25.86 59.71 60.11
CA THR A 9 24.54 59.77 59.46
C THR A 9 23.94 58.36 59.39
N VAL A 10 23.36 57.92 60.52
CA VAL A 10 22.41 56.81 60.57
C VAL A 10 21.08 57.42 60.99
N LEU A 11 20.14 57.49 60.04
CA LEU A 11 18.69 57.45 60.17
C LEU A 11 18.09 58.13 58.94
N PHE A 12 17.16 57.44 58.26
CA PHE A 12 16.42 57.82 57.04
C PHE A 12 17.00 57.44 55.67
N LEU A 13 17.32 56.16 55.47
CA LEU A 13 17.38 55.57 54.11
C LEU A 13 17.08 54.06 54.11
N THR A 14 16.08 53.64 54.89
CA THR A 14 15.55 52.25 54.91
C THR A 14 14.06 52.23 54.53
N ALA A 15 13.72 52.84 53.38
CA ALA A 15 12.37 52.75 52.81
C ALA A 15 12.35 52.89 51.27
N LEU A 16 13.43 52.48 50.58
CA LEU A 16 13.46 52.47 49.10
C LEU A 16 14.24 51.29 48.51
N THR A 17 14.26 50.16 49.21
CA THR A 17 14.95 48.92 48.78
C THR A 17 14.08 47.67 48.91
N TYR A 18 12.77 47.77 48.66
CA TYR A 18 11.87 46.61 48.58
C TYR A 18 10.73 46.84 47.59
N CYS A 19 11.04 47.13 46.33
CA CYS A 19 10.06 47.03 45.24
C CYS A 19 10.72 46.80 43.87
N MET A 20 11.87 46.11 43.82
CA MET A 20 12.51 45.66 42.58
C MET A 20 12.89 44.18 42.70
N TRP A 21 11.89 43.32 42.87
CA TRP A 21 12.04 41.88 42.68
C TRP A 21 10.65 41.28 42.52
N PHE A 22 10.12 41.34 41.30
CA PHE A 22 9.13 40.43 40.68
C PHE A 22 8.69 41.01 39.33
N CYS A 23 9.67 41.34 38.46
CA CYS A 23 9.43 41.22 37.03
C CYS A 23 10.01 39.86 36.64
N ALA A 24 9.20 38.82 36.74
CA ALA A 24 9.42 37.65 35.90
C ALA A 24 9.54 38.18 34.45
N PRO A 25 10.47 37.70 33.62
CA PRO A 25 10.26 37.85 32.21
C PRO A 25 8.89 37.20 31.98
N ASN A 26 7.94 37.96 31.45
CA ASN A 26 6.85 37.35 30.73
C ASN A 26 7.56 36.51 29.66
N ASP A 27 7.75 35.23 29.98
CA ASP A 27 8.03 34.20 29.02
C ASP A 27 6.72 34.05 28.24
N THR A 28 6.40 35.10 27.47
CA THR A 28 5.65 34.94 26.25
C THR A 28 6.59 34.18 25.32
N SER A 29 6.84 32.91 25.66
CA SER A 29 7.02 31.90 24.66
C SER A 29 5.88 32.14 23.71
N VAL A 30 6.20 32.61 22.51
CA VAL A 30 5.27 32.61 21.40
C VAL A 30 4.73 31.19 21.36
N VAL A 31 3.52 30.99 21.87
CA VAL A 31 2.83 29.71 21.72
C VAL A 31 2.61 29.66 20.22
N THR A 32 3.51 28.98 19.52
CA THR A 32 3.30 28.66 18.13
C THR A 32 2.02 27.85 18.10
N ASP A 33 0.99 28.38 17.43
CA ASP A 33 -0.31 27.74 17.21
C ASP A 33 -0.11 26.40 16.49
N SER A 34 0.32 25.39 17.24
CA SER A 34 0.81 24.11 16.74
C SER A 34 0.39 23.01 17.69
N PHE A 35 -0.11 21.93 17.11
CA PHE A 35 -0.59 20.78 17.87
C PHE A 35 0.58 20.06 18.54
N ARG A 36 0.61 20.05 19.87
CA ARG A 36 1.72 19.52 20.67
C ARG A 36 1.83 18.01 20.60
N ASN A 37 0.75 17.31 20.27
CA ASN A 37 0.78 15.85 20.08
C ASN A 37 1.48 15.38 18.80
N MET A 38 1.95 16.31 17.98
CA MET A 38 2.74 16.01 16.80
C MET A 38 4.20 15.68 17.14
N HIS A 39 4.64 15.91 18.39
CA HIS A 39 5.99 15.56 18.84
C HIS A 39 6.18 14.04 18.94
N ASP A 40 7.36 13.52 18.57
CA ASP A 40 7.66 12.07 18.54
C ASP A 40 7.59 11.40 19.91
N SER A 41 7.73 12.16 20.99
CA SER A 41 7.64 11.63 22.36
C SER A 41 6.22 11.37 22.86
N VAL A 42 5.19 11.74 22.09
CA VAL A 42 3.79 11.56 22.51
C VAL A 42 3.31 10.17 22.10
N GLU A 43 2.86 9.39 23.07
CA GLU A 43 2.47 8.00 22.87
C GLU A 43 1.06 7.87 22.31
N TYR A 44 0.88 6.83 21.48
CA TYR A 44 -0.43 6.38 21.01
C TYR A 44 -1.13 5.58 22.12
N VAL A 45 -2.41 5.85 22.34
CA VAL A 45 -3.20 5.24 23.43
C VAL A 45 -4.24 4.24 22.93
N GLY A 46 -4.47 4.16 21.62
CA GLY A 46 -5.44 3.28 21.00
C GLY A 46 -6.89 3.74 21.16
N MET A 47 -7.73 3.34 20.22
CA MET A 47 -9.13 3.78 20.15
C MET A 47 -9.99 3.42 21.36
N GLN A 48 -9.67 2.35 22.10
CA GLN A 48 -10.42 1.99 23.31
C GLN A 48 -10.26 3.02 24.43
N THR A 49 -9.10 3.68 24.52
CA THR A 49 -8.88 4.80 25.44
C THR A 49 -9.77 5.98 25.03
N CYS A 50 -9.80 6.32 23.75
CA CYS A 50 -10.67 7.37 23.21
C CYS A 50 -12.16 7.08 23.49
N ARG A 51 -12.59 5.82 23.31
CA ARG A 51 -13.97 5.36 23.56
C ARG A 51 -14.44 5.61 24.99
N SER A 52 -13.56 5.54 25.98
CA SER A 52 -13.92 5.75 27.40
C SER A 52 -14.52 7.13 27.66
N CYS A 53 -14.10 8.15 26.91
CA CYS A 53 -14.59 9.53 27.01
C CYS A 53 -15.50 9.92 25.82
N HIS A 54 -15.31 9.30 24.65
CA HIS A 54 -16.00 9.62 23.40
C HIS A 54 -16.84 8.44 22.89
N HIS A 55 -17.66 7.86 23.76
CA HIS A 55 -18.43 6.65 23.45
C HIS A 55 -19.32 6.81 22.22
N GLU A 56 -20.06 7.92 22.11
CA GLU A 56 -21.01 8.14 21.01
C GLU A 56 -20.31 8.22 19.65
N ILE A 57 -19.20 8.97 19.58
CA ILE A 57 -18.36 9.07 18.37
C ILE A 57 -17.82 7.70 17.97
N TYR A 58 -17.35 6.91 18.95
CA TYR A 58 -16.85 5.57 18.69
C TYR A 58 -17.92 4.66 18.06
N GLN A 59 -19.15 4.70 18.59
CA GLN A 59 -20.25 3.83 18.13
C GLN A 59 -20.64 4.07 16.67
N THR A 60 -20.56 5.33 16.22
CA THR A 60 -20.82 5.66 14.82
C THR A 60 -19.59 5.40 13.95
N TYR A 61 -18.40 5.75 14.43
CA TYR A 61 -17.16 5.63 13.67
C TYR A 61 -16.81 4.19 13.30
N ILE A 62 -16.95 3.24 14.23
CA ILE A 62 -16.56 1.84 13.97
C ILE A 62 -17.40 1.19 12.86
N LYS A 63 -18.57 1.75 12.54
CA LYS A 63 -19.47 1.28 11.48
C LYS A 63 -19.14 1.89 10.11
N THR A 64 -18.27 2.91 10.06
CA THR A 64 -17.87 3.55 8.81
C THR A 64 -17.02 2.62 7.95
N GLY A 65 -16.92 2.94 6.67
CA GLY A 65 -15.97 2.27 5.77
C GLY A 65 -14.52 2.30 6.26
N MET A 66 -14.10 3.38 6.96
CA MET A 66 -12.76 3.49 7.56
C MET A 66 -12.59 2.54 8.75
N GLY A 67 -13.56 2.51 9.68
CA GLY A 67 -13.54 1.58 10.82
C GLY A 67 -13.61 0.10 10.41
N GLN A 68 -14.27 -0.20 9.30
CA GLN A 68 -14.42 -1.55 8.75
C GLN A 68 -13.39 -1.91 7.66
N SER A 69 -12.42 -1.04 7.39
CA SER A 69 -11.50 -1.18 6.25
C SER A 69 -10.56 -2.39 6.31
N PHE A 70 -10.36 -2.99 7.49
CA PHE A 70 -9.61 -4.23 7.69
C PHE A 70 -10.11 -4.95 8.94
N GLY A 71 -10.27 -6.27 8.87
CA GLY A 71 -10.82 -7.06 9.98
C GLY A 71 -10.37 -8.52 9.95
N LYS A 72 -10.62 -9.26 11.04
CA LYS A 72 -10.47 -10.72 11.04
C LYS A 72 -11.49 -11.35 10.10
N ALA A 73 -11.08 -12.41 9.39
CA ALA A 73 -11.96 -13.16 8.51
C ALA A 73 -13.01 -13.94 9.31
N THR A 74 -14.16 -13.30 9.54
CA THR A 74 -15.26 -13.81 10.36
C THR A 74 -16.59 -13.58 9.64
N LEU A 75 -17.61 -14.35 10.00
CA LEU A 75 -18.97 -14.17 9.48
C LEU A 75 -19.54 -12.76 9.76
N ALA A 76 -19.11 -12.12 10.85
CA ALA A 76 -19.53 -10.75 11.17
C ALA A 76 -18.84 -9.68 10.31
N LYS A 77 -17.65 -9.96 9.77
CA LYS A 77 -16.85 -9.01 8.99
C LYS A 77 -17.09 -9.12 7.48
N THR A 78 -17.41 -10.32 7.00
CA THR A 78 -17.58 -10.59 5.58
C THR A 78 -18.91 -10.03 5.06
N ALA A 79 -18.87 -9.37 3.91
CA ALA A 79 -20.03 -9.02 3.11
C ALA A 79 -20.36 -10.09 2.06
N ALA A 80 -19.56 -11.15 1.98
CA ALA A 80 -19.69 -12.17 0.96
C ALA A 80 -20.76 -13.21 1.28
N SER A 81 -21.47 -13.65 0.24
CA SER A 81 -22.26 -14.87 0.24
C SER A 81 -21.37 -16.10 -0.02
N PHE A 82 -21.78 -17.26 0.51
CA PHE A 82 -21.07 -18.52 0.31
C PHE A 82 -22.06 -19.60 -0.11
N GLY A 83 -21.85 -20.15 -1.30
CA GLY A 83 -22.61 -21.26 -1.87
C GLY A 83 -21.69 -22.32 -2.45
N VAL A 84 -22.23 -23.53 -2.64
CA VAL A 84 -21.49 -24.66 -3.22
C VAL A 84 -21.04 -24.43 -4.66
N HIS A 85 -21.67 -23.46 -5.36
CA HIS A 85 -21.36 -23.08 -6.73
C HIS A 85 -20.56 -21.77 -6.83
N ASP A 86 -20.21 -21.15 -5.71
CA ASP A 86 -19.38 -19.94 -5.69
C ASP A 86 -17.91 -20.33 -5.92
N VAL A 87 -17.57 -20.61 -7.17
CA VAL A 87 -16.23 -21.04 -7.60
C VAL A 87 -15.67 -20.03 -8.59
N VAL A 88 -14.48 -19.53 -8.31
CA VAL A 88 -13.71 -18.68 -9.23
C VAL A 88 -12.80 -19.57 -10.07
N TYR A 89 -12.83 -19.41 -11.39
CA TYR A 89 -11.95 -20.15 -12.29
C TYR A 89 -10.93 -19.22 -12.95
N ASP A 90 -9.65 -19.51 -12.72
CA ASP A 90 -8.54 -18.90 -13.43
C ASP A 90 -8.20 -19.74 -14.66
N LYS A 91 -8.58 -19.22 -15.83
CA LYS A 91 -8.34 -19.87 -17.12
C LYS A 91 -6.87 -19.90 -17.54
N ASP A 92 -6.05 -18.97 -17.05
CA ASP A 92 -4.66 -18.80 -17.48
C ASP A 92 -3.76 -19.77 -16.72
N LEU A 93 -4.05 -20.00 -15.43
CA LEU A 93 -3.34 -20.98 -14.61
C LEU A 93 -4.02 -22.34 -14.53
N ASP A 94 -5.27 -22.46 -14.98
CA ASP A 94 -6.12 -23.65 -14.85
C ASP A 94 -6.27 -24.07 -13.37
N PHE A 95 -6.79 -23.15 -12.56
CA PHE A 95 -7.13 -23.40 -11.15
C PHE A 95 -8.52 -22.89 -10.81
N TYR A 96 -9.21 -23.66 -9.99
CA TYR A 96 -10.47 -23.28 -9.36
C TYR A 96 -10.22 -22.88 -7.91
N TYR A 97 -10.92 -21.87 -7.44
CA TYR A 97 -10.87 -21.38 -6.07
C TYR A 97 -12.29 -21.34 -5.49
N GLN A 98 -12.50 -22.05 -4.40
CA GLN A 98 -13.77 -22.07 -3.68
C GLN A 98 -13.58 -21.55 -2.25
N PRO A 99 -14.14 -20.38 -1.91
CA PRO A 99 -14.18 -19.89 -0.54
C PRO A 99 -15.26 -20.61 0.26
N TYR A 100 -14.97 -20.91 1.52
CA TYR A 100 -15.96 -21.47 2.45
C TYR A 100 -15.61 -21.17 3.90
N PHE A 101 -16.59 -21.30 4.78
CA PHE A 101 -16.38 -21.34 6.22
C PHE A 101 -16.49 -22.77 6.73
N GLN A 102 -15.59 -23.15 7.62
CA GLN A 102 -15.67 -24.37 8.42
C GLN A 102 -15.27 -24.01 9.86
N ASP A 103 -16.11 -24.37 10.83
CA ASP A 103 -15.89 -24.10 12.26
C ASP A 103 -15.57 -22.61 12.54
N SER A 104 -16.35 -21.71 11.93
CA SER A 104 -16.17 -20.24 11.98
C SER A 104 -14.83 -19.72 11.44
N THR A 105 -14.02 -20.58 10.82
CA THR A 105 -12.76 -20.22 10.16
C THR A 105 -12.97 -20.20 8.66
N MET A 106 -12.47 -19.15 8.01
CA MET A 106 -12.55 -19.03 6.56
C MET A 106 -11.39 -19.75 5.88
N TYR A 107 -11.70 -20.46 4.81
CA TYR A 107 -10.75 -21.17 3.96
C TYR A 107 -11.00 -20.88 2.49
N VAL A 108 -9.97 -21.09 1.68
CA VAL A 108 -10.05 -21.18 0.23
C VAL A 108 -9.51 -22.55 -0.18
N LEU A 109 -10.34 -23.34 -0.85
CA LEU A 109 -9.95 -24.55 -1.53
C LEU A 109 -9.50 -24.17 -2.95
N GLU A 110 -8.21 -24.36 -3.23
CA GLU A 110 -7.66 -24.33 -4.58
C GLU A 110 -7.62 -25.75 -5.14
N PHE A 111 -8.10 -25.96 -6.36
CA PHE A 111 -8.09 -27.27 -6.99
C PHE A 111 -7.96 -27.22 -8.50
N ARG A 112 -7.55 -28.34 -9.10
CA ARG A 112 -7.53 -28.55 -10.55
C ARG A 112 -8.25 -29.85 -10.89
N LEU A 113 -8.99 -29.83 -11.99
CA LEU A 113 -9.77 -30.96 -12.47
C LEU A 113 -9.14 -31.57 -13.74
N LYS A 114 -9.32 -32.88 -13.91
CA LYS A 114 -9.15 -33.57 -15.19
C LYS A 114 -10.46 -34.31 -15.48
N GLY A 115 -11.29 -33.75 -16.35
CA GLY A 115 -12.67 -34.21 -16.49
C GLY A 115 -13.45 -33.92 -15.20
N LYS A 116 -13.95 -34.97 -14.53
CA LYS A 116 -14.65 -34.85 -13.24
C LYS A 116 -13.75 -35.12 -12.03
N ASP A 117 -12.52 -35.58 -12.26
CA ASP A 117 -11.61 -35.98 -11.18
C ASP A 117 -10.76 -34.81 -10.70
N THR A 118 -10.64 -34.65 -9.37
CA THR A 118 -9.73 -33.68 -8.76
C THR A 118 -8.30 -34.24 -8.76
N ILE A 119 -7.42 -33.66 -9.57
CA ILE A 119 -6.02 -34.10 -9.71
C ILE A 119 -5.06 -33.33 -8.81
N TYR A 120 -5.48 -32.18 -8.30
CA TYR A 120 -4.73 -31.38 -7.37
C TYR A 120 -5.69 -30.65 -6.43
N LYS A 121 -5.30 -30.56 -5.16
CA LYS A 121 -6.04 -29.79 -4.15
C LYS A 121 -5.09 -29.19 -3.12
N ARG A 122 -5.43 -27.99 -2.66
CA ARG A 122 -4.76 -27.26 -1.60
C ARG A 122 -5.79 -26.45 -0.83
N ILE A 123 -5.66 -26.42 0.49
CA ILE A 123 -6.54 -25.63 1.35
C ILE A 123 -5.68 -24.59 2.04
N GLU A 124 -6.08 -23.33 1.92
CA GLU A 124 -5.45 -22.21 2.61
C GLU A 124 -6.44 -21.55 3.56
N ARG A 125 -5.99 -21.30 4.78
CA ARG A 125 -6.74 -20.54 5.79
C ARG A 125 -6.64 -19.05 5.49
N ILE A 126 -7.75 -18.35 5.60
CA ILE A 126 -7.82 -16.89 5.50
C ILE A 126 -7.86 -16.30 6.92
N ASP A 127 -7.01 -15.31 7.19
CA ASP A 127 -6.89 -14.70 8.51
C ASP A 127 -7.55 -13.32 8.58
N TYR A 128 -7.54 -12.57 7.49
CA TYR A 128 -8.09 -11.22 7.44
C TYR A 128 -8.89 -10.94 6.16
N ILE A 129 -9.77 -9.96 6.27
CA ILE A 129 -10.51 -9.35 5.16
C ILE A 129 -10.11 -7.88 5.10
N ILE A 130 -9.70 -7.42 3.93
CA ILE A 130 -9.50 -6.00 3.61
C ILE A 130 -10.71 -5.49 2.82
N GLY A 131 -11.09 -4.23 3.08
CA GLY A 131 -12.28 -3.60 2.52
C GLY A 131 -13.47 -3.65 3.46
N SER A 132 -14.25 -2.56 3.47
CA SER A 132 -15.43 -2.43 4.33
C SER A 132 -16.59 -3.34 3.96
N GLY A 133 -16.64 -3.79 2.70
CA GLY A 133 -17.81 -4.44 2.11
C GLY A 133 -18.73 -3.50 1.35
N HIS A 134 -18.42 -2.20 1.23
CA HIS A 134 -19.20 -1.29 0.38
C HIS A 134 -18.93 -1.50 -1.11
N HIS A 135 -17.72 -1.96 -1.43
CA HIS A 135 -17.26 -2.19 -2.80
C HIS A 135 -16.76 -3.62 -2.96
N THR A 136 -15.79 -4.00 -2.13
CA THR A 136 -15.15 -5.31 -2.19
C THR A 136 -14.77 -5.83 -0.81
N ASN A 137 -14.58 -7.14 -0.72
CA ASN A 137 -13.86 -7.84 0.34
C ASN A 137 -12.77 -8.71 -0.30
N SER A 138 -11.51 -8.31 -0.12
CA SER A 138 -10.36 -9.12 -0.53
C SER A 138 -9.76 -9.84 0.69
N HIS A 139 -9.13 -10.98 0.46
CA HIS A 139 -8.82 -11.94 1.52
C HIS A 139 -7.32 -12.09 1.71
N MET A 140 -6.89 -12.18 2.97
CA MET A 140 -5.46 -12.17 3.34
C MET A 140 -5.09 -13.35 4.20
N ILE A 141 -3.88 -13.87 3.98
CA ILE A 141 -3.27 -15.00 4.69
C ILE A 141 -2.12 -14.48 5.53
N ASN A 142 -1.95 -15.00 6.74
CA ASN A 142 -0.83 -14.72 7.62
C ASN A 142 0.02 -15.97 7.89
N ARG A 143 1.23 -16.00 7.33
CA ARG A 143 2.22 -17.05 7.60
C ARG A 143 3.33 -16.48 8.48
N LYS A 144 3.28 -16.73 9.79
CA LYS A 144 4.30 -16.26 10.76
C LYS A 144 4.60 -14.74 10.69
N GLY A 145 3.57 -13.94 10.47
CA GLY A 145 3.66 -12.49 10.34
C GLY A 145 3.76 -11.99 8.90
N TYR A 146 4.09 -12.87 7.93
CA TYR A 146 4.08 -12.53 6.51
C TYR A 146 2.64 -12.49 5.99
N ILE A 147 2.21 -11.33 5.51
CA ILE A 147 0.86 -11.14 4.97
C ILE A 147 0.89 -11.25 3.45
N TYR A 148 -0.02 -12.06 2.91
CA TYR A 148 -0.20 -12.29 1.48
C TYR A 148 -1.67 -12.15 1.08
N GLN A 149 -1.94 -11.69 -0.13
CA GLN A 149 -3.26 -11.67 -0.73
C GLN A 149 -3.61 -13.06 -1.28
N ALA A 150 -4.82 -13.52 -0.98
CA ALA A 150 -5.43 -14.68 -1.63
C ALA A 150 -5.97 -14.29 -3.02
N PRO A 151 -6.08 -15.22 -3.97
CA PRO A 151 -6.38 -14.92 -5.37
C PRO A 151 -7.84 -14.56 -5.64
N ILE A 152 -8.66 -14.38 -4.61
CA ILE A 152 -10.10 -14.15 -4.73
C ILE A 152 -10.54 -12.87 -4.03
N THR A 153 -11.51 -12.20 -4.62
CA THR A 153 -12.21 -11.04 -4.05
C THR A 153 -13.70 -11.20 -4.25
N TYR A 154 -14.47 -10.82 -3.25
CA TYR A 154 -15.91 -10.66 -3.38
C TYR A 154 -16.22 -9.23 -3.80
N TYR A 155 -16.94 -9.06 -4.89
CA TYR A 155 -17.35 -7.77 -5.45
C TYR A 155 -18.79 -7.50 -5.03
N THR A 156 -18.96 -6.73 -3.95
CA THR A 156 -20.25 -6.59 -3.26
C THR A 156 -21.32 -5.92 -4.13
N GLN A 157 -20.93 -5.01 -5.03
CA GLN A 157 -21.88 -4.33 -5.92
C GLN A 157 -22.51 -5.28 -6.95
N GLU A 158 -21.80 -6.32 -7.38
CA GLU A 158 -22.30 -7.35 -8.29
C GLU A 158 -22.73 -8.64 -7.57
N GLY A 159 -22.44 -8.76 -6.26
CA GLY A 159 -22.80 -9.92 -5.46
C GLY A 159 -22.05 -11.20 -5.85
N LYS A 160 -20.84 -11.10 -6.41
CA LYS A 160 -20.11 -12.23 -6.98
C LYS A 160 -18.67 -12.37 -6.47
N TRP A 161 -18.16 -13.60 -6.57
CA TRP A 161 -16.74 -13.90 -6.42
C TRP A 161 -16.02 -13.82 -7.76
N ASP A 162 -14.84 -13.23 -7.78
CA ASP A 162 -13.95 -13.23 -8.94
C ASP A 162 -12.48 -13.19 -8.48
N LEU A 163 -11.56 -13.21 -9.44
CA LEU A 163 -10.14 -12.99 -9.17
C LEU A 163 -9.93 -11.65 -8.47
N ALA A 164 -8.96 -11.65 -7.56
CA ALA A 164 -8.58 -10.43 -6.87
C ALA A 164 -7.96 -9.42 -7.84
N PRO A 165 -8.17 -8.09 -7.66
CA PRO A 165 -7.65 -7.09 -8.59
C PRO A 165 -6.14 -7.22 -8.81
N GLY A 166 -5.70 -7.33 -10.06
CA GLY A 166 -4.31 -7.55 -10.46
C GLY A 166 -3.87 -9.02 -10.46
N PHE A 167 -4.81 -9.95 -10.50
CA PHE A 167 -4.56 -11.40 -10.72
C PHE A 167 -5.04 -11.86 -12.10
N GLU A 168 -5.67 -10.98 -12.87
CA GLU A 168 -6.15 -11.23 -14.21
C GLU A 168 -4.98 -11.28 -15.22
N GLY A 169 -5.21 -11.84 -16.42
CA GLY A 169 -4.23 -11.78 -17.52
C GLY A 169 -2.96 -12.60 -17.30
N GLY A 170 -3.04 -13.66 -16.48
CA GLY A 170 -1.89 -14.51 -16.14
C GLY A 170 -1.01 -14.00 -14.99
N ASP A 171 -1.35 -12.87 -14.35
CA ASP A 171 -0.60 -12.29 -13.24
C ASP A 171 -0.94 -12.90 -11.86
N ASN A 172 -1.80 -13.92 -11.82
CA ASN A 172 -2.19 -14.61 -10.60
C ASN A 172 -0.97 -15.22 -9.88
N GLN A 173 -0.55 -14.61 -8.77
CA GLN A 173 0.54 -15.12 -7.90
C GLN A 173 0.05 -16.10 -6.83
N ARG A 174 -1.19 -16.59 -6.97
CA ARG A 174 -1.88 -17.50 -6.07
C ARG A 174 -1.87 -16.98 -4.64
N PHE A 175 -1.11 -17.61 -3.75
CA PHE A 175 -1.01 -17.23 -2.34
C PHE A 175 0.34 -16.64 -1.96
N GLU A 176 1.00 -15.96 -2.91
CA GLU A 176 2.35 -15.39 -2.74
C GLU A 176 2.43 -13.87 -2.96
N ARG A 177 1.36 -13.20 -3.41
CA ARG A 177 1.36 -11.74 -3.56
C ARG A 177 1.46 -11.07 -2.19
N ALA A 178 2.59 -10.43 -1.92
CA ALA A 178 2.88 -9.81 -0.64
C ALA A 178 2.04 -8.54 -0.39
N ILE A 179 1.52 -8.39 0.83
CA ILE A 179 0.87 -7.15 1.28
C ILE A 179 1.90 -6.23 1.94
N LEU A 180 2.28 -5.20 1.19
CA LEU A 180 3.25 -4.19 1.63
C LEU A 180 2.61 -3.16 2.55
N SER A 181 3.47 -2.37 3.22
CA SER A 181 3.01 -1.30 4.13
C SER A 181 2.18 -0.22 3.44
N GLU A 182 2.37 -0.03 2.13
CA GLU A 182 1.55 0.87 1.31
C GLU A 182 0.07 0.47 1.31
N CYS A 183 -0.25 -0.82 1.29
CA CYS A 183 -1.64 -1.27 1.38
C CYS A 183 -2.19 -1.09 2.79
N LEU A 184 -1.41 -1.46 3.82
CA LEU A 184 -1.90 -1.41 5.20
C LEU A 184 -2.03 0.02 5.74
N THR A 185 -1.22 0.97 5.29
CA THR A 185 -1.34 2.37 5.75
C THR A 185 -2.72 2.97 5.39
N CYS A 186 -3.35 2.51 4.31
CA CYS A 186 -4.66 3.01 3.87
C CYS A 186 -5.85 2.21 4.39
N HIS A 187 -5.63 1.02 4.93
CA HIS A 187 -6.70 0.12 5.37
C HIS A 187 -6.61 -0.26 6.85
N ASN A 188 -5.55 0.15 7.54
CA ASN A 188 -5.26 -0.25 8.89
C ASN A 188 -4.85 0.97 9.73
N HIS A 189 -4.74 0.79 11.04
CA HIS A 189 -4.21 1.78 11.96
C HIS A 189 -2.69 1.88 11.77
N THR A 190 -1.92 1.35 12.73
CA THR A 190 -0.46 1.42 12.73
C THR A 190 0.05 0.01 13.00
N PRO A 191 0.17 -0.84 11.96
CA PRO A 191 0.83 -2.12 12.11
C PRO A 191 2.29 -1.92 12.55
N THR A 192 2.89 -2.95 13.13
CA THR A 192 4.29 -2.94 13.54
C THR A 192 5.09 -3.82 12.57
N PRO A 193 5.74 -3.24 11.55
CA PRO A 193 6.57 -4.02 10.63
C PRO A 193 7.72 -4.69 11.39
N ALA A 194 8.08 -5.90 10.96
CA ALA A 194 9.32 -6.51 11.40
C ALA A 194 10.48 -5.80 10.69
N SER A 195 11.44 -5.30 11.47
CA SER A 195 12.63 -4.62 10.93
C SER A 195 13.32 -5.50 9.90
N GLY A 196 13.65 -4.94 8.73
CA GLY A 196 14.28 -5.69 7.65
C GLY A 196 13.34 -6.59 6.83
N SER A 197 12.03 -6.36 6.89
CA SER A 197 11.03 -7.01 6.01
C SER A 197 10.23 -5.98 5.20
N GLU A 198 9.44 -6.46 4.24
CA GLU A 198 8.50 -5.64 3.47
C GLU A 198 7.04 -5.97 3.73
N ASN A 199 6.77 -7.23 4.11
CA ASN A 199 5.42 -7.74 4.34
C ASN A 199 5.30 -8.59 5.62
N LYS A 200 6.34 -8.63 6.47
CA LYS A 200 6.27 -9.26 7.79
C LYS A 200 5.93 -8.23 8.85
N TYR A 201 4.98 -8.55 9.71
CA TYR A 201 4.51 -7.67 10.79
C TYR A 201 4.45 -8.44 12.12
N HIS A 202 4.85 -7.77 13.21
CA HIS A 202 4.69 -8.27 14.58
C HIS A 202 3.26 -8.11 15.07
N LYS A 203 2.61 -6.99 14.70
CA LYS A 203 1.22 -6.68 15.03
C LYS A 203 0.53 -6.10 13.80
N VAL A 204 -0.70 -6.53 13.58
CA VAL A 204 -1.57 -6.01 12.52
C VAL A 204 -2.91 -5.65 13.20
N PRO A 205 -3.12 -4.37 13.55
CA PRO A 205 -4.38 -3.89 14.09
C PRO A 205 -5.54 -4.08 13.11
N LEU A 206 -6.75 -3.69 13.52
CA LEU A 206 -7.94 -3.79 12.69
C LEU A 206 -8.46 -2.39 12.37
N GLY A 207 -8.89 -2.19 11.12
CA GLY A 207 -9.46 -0.94 10.62
C GLY A 207 -8.57 0.28 10.79
N ILE A 208 -9.04 1.41 10.28
CA ILE A 208 -8.47 2.72 10.61
C ILE A 208 -9.05 3.14 11.97
N GLU A 209 -8.21 3.64 12.87
CA GLU A 209 -8.62 4.13 14.20
C GLU A 209 -8.47 5.67 14.34
N CYS A 210 -9.01 6.22 15.43
CA CYS A 210 -9.05 7.67 15.73
C CYS A 210 -7.70 8.38 15.52
N GLU A 211 -6.62 7.79 16.02
CA GLU A 211 -5.29 8.41 16.03
C GLU A 211 -4.65 8.46 14.63
N ARG A 212 -5.24 7.82 13.60
CA ARG A 212 -4.82 8.04 12.20
C ARG A 212 -5.17 9.43 11.70
N CYS A 213 -6.21 10.05 12.23
CA CYS A 213 -6.68 11.39 11.86
C CYS A 213 -6.36 12.44 12.93
N HIS A 214 -6.24 12.03 14.19
CA HIS A 214 -6.01 12.93 15.33
C HIS A 214 -4.57 12.92 15.87
N GLY A 215 -3.75 11.97 15.43
CA GLY A 215 -2.38 11.79 15.92
C GLY A 215 -2.38 11.08 17.28
N ALA A 216 -1.19 10.98 17.89
CA ALA A 216 -1.02 10.34 19.19
C ALA A 216 -1.88 11.04 20.27
N GLY A 217 -2.67 10.28 21.03
CA GLY A 217 -3.61 10.82 22.01
C GLY A 217 -3.05 10.97 23.43
N GLY A 218 -1.85 10.46 23.72
CA GLY A 218 -1.34 10.34 25.09
C GLY A 218 -1.24 11.65 25.86
N LEU A 219 -0.80 12.73 25.21
CA LEU A 219 -0.73 14.06 25.83
C LEU A 219 -2.13 14.57 26.21
N HIS A 220 -3.07 14.46 25.28
CA HIS A 220 -4.45 14.89 25.48
C HIS A 220 -5.10 14.14 26.64
N VAL A 221 -5.03 12.81 26.63
CA VAL A 221 -5.58 11.97 27.70
C VAL A 221 -5.00 12.36 29.06
N LYS A 222 -3.67 12.52 29.13
CA LYS A 222 -2.99 12.95 30.36
C LYS A 222 -3.50 14.30 30.87
N GLU A 223 -3.68 15.28 29.98
CA GLU A 223 -4.16 16.60 30.37
C GLU A 223 -5.63 16.58 30.82
N LYS A 224 -6.51 15.86 30.13
CA LYS A 224 -7.94 15.79 30.51
C LYS A 224 -8.17 15.04 31.82
N LEU A 225 -7.41 13.97 32.06
CA LEU A 225 -7.44 13.27 33.35
C LEU A 225 -6.87 14.12 34.50
N ALA A 226 -5.92 15.01 34.22
CA ALA A 226 -5.42 15.99 35.19
C ALA A 226 -6.34 17.20 35.39
N GLY A 227 -7.55 17.20 34.82
CA GLY A 227 -8.52 18.30 34.95
C GLY A 227 -8.24 19.51 34.05
N LYS A 228 -7.23 19.46 33.17
CA LYS A 228 -6.88 20.55 32.24
C LYS A 228 -7.82 20.54 31.03
N ARG A 229 -9.03 21.07 31.22
CA ARG A 229 -10.07 21.15 30.18
C ARG A 229 -9.95 22.46 29.39
N VAL A 230 -10.24 22.37 28.10
CA VAL A 230 -10.31 23.51 27.19
C VAL A 230 -11.77 23.61 26.73
N ASP A 231 -12.37 24.80 26.80
CA ASP A 231 -13.69 25.04 26.22
C ASP A 231 -13.56 25.09 24.69
N THR A 232 -13.76 23.94 24.05
CA THR A 232 -13.60 23.78 22.60
C THR A 232 -14.66 24.53 21.77
N SER A 233 -15.66 25.14 22.42
CA SER A 233 -16.59 26.04 21.73
C SER A 233 -15.97 27.42 21.46
N LYS A 234 -14.89 27.77 22.17
CA LYS A 234 -14.22 29.07 22.11
C LYS A 234 -12.75 28.98 21.70
N PHE A 235 -12.05 27.95 22.17
CA PHE A 235 -10.60 27.82 22.02
C PHE A 235 -10.22 26.49 21.39
N VAL A 236 -9.09 26.50 20.67
CA VAL A 236 -8.52 25.28 20.10
C VAL A 236 -7.78 24.50 21.20
N ASP A 237 -8.06 23.21 21.30
CA ASP A 237 -7.30 22.30 22.16
C ASP A 237 -6.04 21.80 21.43
N TYR A 238 -4.90 22.45 21.68
CA TYR A 238 -3.62 22.06 21.05
C TYR A 238 -2.99 20.78 21.62
N SER A 239 -3.65 20.08 22.55
CA SER A 239 -3.17 18.79 23.06
C SER A 239 -3.48 17.60 22.13
N ILE A 240 -4.38 17.77 21.16
CA ILE A 240 -4.69 16.77 20.13
C ILE A 240 -5.09 17.46 18.83
N VAL A 241 -4.68 16.93 17.67
CA VAL A 241 -5.12 17.46 16.39
C VAL A 241 -6.63 17.33 16.28
N ASN A 242 -7.31 18.41 15.95
CA ASN A 242 -8.65 18.37 15.40
C ASN A 242 -8.58 18.87 13.95
N PRO A 243 -8.89 18.02 12.94
CA PRO A 243 -8.78 18.41 11.53
C PRO A 243 -9.51 19.70 11.15
N ARG A 244 -10.58 20.08 11.85
CA ARG A 244 -11.32 21.34 11.60
C ARG A 244 -10.49 22.60 11.82
N HIS A 245 -9.43 22.53 12.61
CA HIS A 245 -8.55 23.66 12.92
C HIS A 245 -7.23 23.61 12.13
N LEU A 246 -7.04 22.63 11.25
CA LEU A 246 -5.95 22.62 10.29
C LEU A 246 -6.22 23.60 9.14
N SER A 247 -5.17 24.12 8.51
CA SER A 247 -5.34 24.80 7.23
C SER A 247 -5.92 23.85 6.18
N ILE A 248 -6.61 24.39 5.16
CA ILE A 248 -7.25 23.59 4.11
C ILE A 248 -6.26 22.65 3.43
N ASP A 249 -5.04 23.12 3.13
CA ASP A 249 -3.99 22.28 2.57
C ASP A 249 -3.65 21.08 3.48
N ARG A 250 -3.59 21.28 4.81
CA ARG A 250 -3.28 20.21 5.77
C ARG A 250 -4.47 19.26 5.97
N GLN A 251 -5.69 19.76 5.85
CA GLN A 251 -6.88 18.91 5.80
C GLN A 251 -6.85 18.01 4.56
N MET A 252 -6.49 18.59 3.41
CA MET A 252 -6.34 17.83 2.17
C MET A 252 -5.21 16.81 2.26
N ASP A 253 -4.03 17.19 2.75
CA ASP A 253 -2.89 16.26 2.97
C ASP A 253 -3.30 15.05 3.81
N LEU A 254 -4.05 15.29 4.89
CA LEU A 254 -4.52 14.23 5.79
C LEU A 254 -5.40 13.21 5.04
N CYS A 255 -6.35 13.69 4.25
CA CYS A 255 -7.27 12.84 3.49
C CYS A 255 -6.56 12.17 2.30
N GLN A 256 -5.68 12.90 1.61
CA GLN A 256 -4.92 12.45 0.45
C GLN A 256 -4.01 11.27 0.77
N ARG A 257 -3.54 11.13 2.02
CA ARG A 257 -2.78 9.94 2.43
C ARG A 257 -3.45 8.61 2.03
N CYS A 258 -4.79 8.57 2.01
CA CYS A 258 -5.55 7.36 1.69
C CYS A 258 -6.53 7.53 0.52
N HIS A 259 -7.05 8.73 0.29
CA HIS A 259 -7.99 9.06 -0.79
C HIS A 259 -7.32 9.67 -2.03
N LEU A 260 -6.01 9.50 -2.14
CA LEU A 260 -5.22 9.79 -3.33
C LEU A 260 -4.26 8.63 -3.63
N GLN A 261 -4.79 7.62 -4.31
CA GLN A 261 -4.04 6.49 -4.82
C GLN A 261 -3.49 6.83 -6.20
N GLY A 262 -2.19 6.59 -6.34
CA GLY A 262 -1.41 6.77 -7.55
C GLY A 262 -0.06 6.11 -7.35
N VAL A 263 0.96 6.60 -8.04
CA VAL A 263 2.34 6.18 -7.86
C VAL A 263 2.91 6.92 -6.64
N ALA A 264 2.76 6.35 -5.45
CA ALA A 264 3.37 6.88 -4.24
C ALA A 264 4.88 6.58 -4.20
N VAL A 265 5.68 7.62 -3.94
CA VAL A 265 7.14 7.59 -3.82
C VAL A 265 7.53 8.25 -2.50
N LEU A 266 8.09 7.46 -1.59
CA LEU A 266 8.59 7.94 -0.30
C LEU A 266 9.83 8.83 -0.49
N LYS A 267 9.96 9.84 0.37
CA LYS A 267 11.21 10.57 0.54
C LYS A 267 12.27 9.65 1.15
N GLU A 268 13.53 9.95 0.91
CA GLU A 268 14.66 9.16 1.41
C GLU A 268 14.59 9.00 2.94
N GLY A 269 14.77 7.77 3.42
CA GLY A 269 14.71 7.44 4.85
C GLY A 269 13.31 7.52 5.49
N LYS A 270 12.25 7.82 4.72
CA LYS A 270 10.87 7.89 5.23
C LYS A 270 10.11 6.58 5.06
N THR A 271 9.10 6.40 5.91
CA THR A 271 8.11 5.33 5.82
C THR A 271 6.70 5.89 5.68
N PHE A 272 5.75 5.08 5.21
CA PHE A 272 4.33 5.46 5.14
C PHE A 272 3.69 5.77 6.52
N TYR A 273 4.38 5.48 7.63
CA TYR A 273 3.91 5.73 8.99
C TYR A 273 4.50 7.02 9.59
N ASP A 274 5.42 7.69 8.90
CA ASP A 274 6.04 8.92 9.41
C ASP A 274 5.13 10.15 9.25
N PHE A 275 4.07 10.04 8.44
CA PHE A 275 3.09 11.12 8.28
C PHE A 275 2.20 11.24 9.52
N LYS A 276 2.16 12.45 10.08
CA LYS A 276 1.28 12.85 11.17
C LYS A 276 0.23 13.88 10.71
N PRO A 277 -0.98 13.88 11.29
CA PRO A 277 -2.12 14.69 10.83
C PRO A 277 -1.93 16.20 11.10
N GLY A 278 -1.14 16.85 10.26
CA GLY A 278 -0.72 18.25 10.42
C GLY A 278 0.61 18.56 9.72
N MET A 279 1.29 17.53 9.20
CA MET A 279 2.44 17.67 8.31
C MET A 279 1.99 17.90 6.87
N LYS A 280 2.92 18.39 6.02
CA LYS A 280 2.75 18.28 4.56
C LYS A 280 2.88 16.82 4.19
N LEU A 281 2.01 16.31 3.31
CA LEU A 281 2.18 14.95 2.82
C LEU A 281 3.51 14.80 2.06
N SER A 282 3.92 15.86 1.36
CA SER A 282 5.19 15.95 0.61
C SER A 282 6.45 15.91 1.48
N ASP A 283 6.35 16.11 2.80
CA ASP A 283 7.50 15.90 3.71
C ASP A 283 7.82 14.41 3.90
N VAL A 284 6.88 13.53 3.53
CA VAL A 284 6.98 12.07 3.70
C VAL A 284 6.95 11.35 2.35
N MET A 285 6.02 11.71 1.47
CA MET A 285 5.88 11.09 0.15
C MET A 285 5.27 12.02 -0.89
N ASN A 286 5.64 11.78 -2.14
CA ASN A 286 4.98 12.36 -3.30
C ASN A 286 4.05 11.31 -3.91
N VAL A 287 2.88 11.74 -4.37
CA VAL A 287 1.97 10.90 -5.15
C VAL A 287 1.92 11.46 -6.55
N PHE A 288 2.25 10.60 -7.52
CA PHE A 288 2.17 10.93 -8.93
C PHE A 288 1.01 10.20 -9.59
N LEU A 289 0.34 10.85 -10.54
CA LEU A 289 -0.79 10.27 -11.25
C LEU A 289 -0.53 10.29 -12.76
N PRO A 290 -0.59 9.14 -13.45
CA PRO A 290 -0.50 9.13 -14.90
C PRO A 290 -1.76 9.78 -15.51
N ARG A 291 -1.57 10.68 -16.46
CA ARG A 291 -2.64 11.35 -17.20
C ARG A 291 -2.75 10.77 -18.61
N PHE A 292 -3.98 10.62 -19.06
CA PHE A 292 -4.34 10.08 -20.37
C PHE A 292 -5.34 11.01 -21.06
N THR A 293 -5.49 10.89 -22.38
CA THR A 293 -6.42 11.72 -23.17
C THR A 293 -7.88 11.60 -22.73
N ASN A 294 -8.26 10.51 -22.04
CA ASN A 294 -9.62 10.23 -21.55
C ASN A 294 -9.73 10.24 -20.00
N SER A 295 -8.79 10.87 -19.29
CA SER A 295 -8.79 10.93 -17.81
C SER A 295 -10.02 11.61 -17.21
N ASP A 296 -10.83 12.30 -18.03
CA ASP A 296 -12.14 12.83 -17.66
C ASP A 296 -13.19 11.73 -17.44
N LYS A 297 -13.09 10.61 -18.16
CA LYS A 297 -14.11 9.54 -18.22
C LYS A 297 -13.84 8.35 -17.29
N ARG A 298 -12.58 8.04 -16.98
CA ARG A 298 -12.19 6.92 -16.11
C ARG A 298 -11.05 7.32 -15.19
N PHE A 299 -11.13 6.96 -13.91
CA PHE A 299 -10.16 7.34 -12.89
C PHE A 299 -9.97 6.23 -11.84
N ILE A 300 -8.93 6.37 -11.01
CA ILE A 300 -8.57 5.41 -9.96
C ILE A 300 -9.61 5.44 -8.83
N MET A 301 -9.83 4.31 -8.17
CA MET A 301 -10.75 4.13 -7.04
C MET A 301 -10.61 5.23 -5.96
N ALA A 302 -9.39 5.41 -5.45
CA ALA A 302 -9.09 6.43 -4.45
C ALA A 302 -8.56 7.70 -5.12
N SER A 303 -9.36 8.36 -5.94
CA SER A 303 -9.01 9.63 -6.61
C SER A 303 -9.87 10.81 -6.17
N GLN A 304 -10.66 10.68 -5.11
CA GLN A 304 -11.62 11.70 -4.67
C GLN A 304 -10.94 13.05 -4.45
N ALA A 305 -9.71 13.06 -3.90
CA ALA A 305 -8.96 14.29 -3.68
C ALA A 305 -8.52 14.95 -5.00
N ASP A 306 -7.99 14.16 -5.96
CA ASP A 306 -7.60 14.66 -7.29
C ASP A 306 -8.81 15.25 -8.02
N ARG A 307 -9.89 14.47 -8.11
CA ARG A 307 -11.12 14.87 -8.78
C ARG A 307 -11.69 16.15 -8.14
N LEU A 308 -11.73 16.24 -6.81
CA LEU A 308 -12.15 17.45 -6.10
C LEU A 308 -11.28 18.66 -6.45
N GLN A 309 -9.96 18.52 -6.46
CA GLN A 309 -9.03 19.61 -6.77
C GLN A 309 -9.15 20.10 -8.22
N LEU A 310 -9.56 19.22 -9.14
CA LEU A 310 -9.84 19.59 -10.53
C LEU A 310 -11.14 20.39 -10.69
N SER A 311 -12.09 20.27 -9.75
CA SER A 311 -13.37 20.97 -9.78
C SER A 311 -13.23 22.50 -9.74
N ASN A 312 -14.12 23.20 -10.44
CA ASN A 312 -14.20 24.66 -10.33
C ASN A 312 -14.62 25.09 -8.91
N CYS A 313 -15.41 24.28 -8.22
CA CYS A 313 -15.81 24.53 -6.84
C CYS A 313 -14.59 24.68 -5.92
N PHE A 314 -13.65 23.76 -6.01
CA PHE A 314 -12.42 23.81 -5.22
C PHE A 314 -11.54 24.99 -5.62
N LYS A 315 -11.30 25.17 -6.93
CA LYS A 315 -10.43 26.23 -7.48
C LYS A 315 -10.91 27.64 -7.12
N VAL A 316 -12.23 27.88 -7.14
CA VAL A 316 -12.81 29.20 -6.89
C VAL A 316 -13.01 29.45 -5.39
N SER A 317 -13.42 28.44 -4.62
CA SER A 317 -13.70 28.63 -3.19
C SER A 317 -12.45 28.98 -2.39
N GLY A 318 -11.32 28.32 -2.66
CA GLY A 318 -10.09 28.44 -1.87
C GLY A 318 -10.20 27.98 -0.41
N GLN A 319 -11.39 27.56 0.04
CA GLN A 319 -11.69 27.14 1.42
C GLN A 319 -12.35 25.76 1.50
N LEU A 320 -12.49 25.06 0.37
CA LEU A 320 -13.17 23.77 0.30
C LEU A 320 -12.23 22.62 0.67
N SER A 321 -12.72 21.70 1.50
CA SER A 321 -12.07 20.45 1.89
C SER A 321 -13.10 19.31 1.96
N CYS A 322 -12.63 18.09 2.24
CA CYS A 322 -13.49 16.91 2.40
C CYS A 322 -14.52 17.09 3.53
N ILE A 323 -14.14 17.72 4.64
CA ILE A 323 -14.98 17.80 5.85
C ILE A 323 -16.02 18.93 5.84
N ASN A 324 -16.04 19.74 4.77
CA ASN A 324 -17.15 20.66 4.52
C ASN A 324 -18.42 19.91 4.10
N CYS A 325 -18.27 18.74 3.48
CA CYS A 325 -19.39 17.93 2.99
C CYS A 325 -19.55 16.61 3.76
N HIS A 326 -18.45 16.05 4.27
CA HIS A 326 -18.46 14.75 4.96
C HIS A 326 -18.22 14.89 6.46
N ASN A 327 -18.96 14.11 7.24
CA ASN A 327 -18.61 13.84 8.63
C ASN A 327 -17.85 12.50 8.68
N PRO A 328 -16.53 12.49 8.95
CA PRO A 328 -15.73 11.27 8.92
C PRO A 328 -16.09 10.25 10.02
N HIS A 329 -16.90 10.65 11.01
CA HIS A 329 -17.35 9.76 12.09
C HIS A 329 -18.68 9.06 11.80
N HIS A 330 -19.31 9.32 10.66
CA HIS A 330 -20.59 8.75 10.28
C HIS A 330 -20.51 8.04 8.95
N ASP A 331 -21.25 6.96 8.82
CA ASP A 331 -21.23 6.18 7.60
C ASP A 331 -21.91 6.94 6.44
N VAL A 332 -21.27 6.92 5.27
CA VAL A 332 -21.74 7.66 4.09
C VAL A 332 -23.05 7.12 3.54
N HIS A 333 -23.36 5.84 3.72
CA HIS A 333 -24.64 5.25 3.32
C HIS A 333 -25.77 5.58 4.29
N SER A 334 -25.43 5.89 5.55
CA SER A 334 -26.40 6.36 6.55
C SER A 334 -26.67 7.87 6.49
N THR A 335 -25.86 8.63 5.75
CA THR A 335 -25.99 10.09 5.65
C THR A 335 -27.09 10.47 4.66
N THR A 336 -28.03 11.34 5.09
CA THR A 336 -29.18 11.70 4.26
C THR A 336 -28.81 12.59 3.07
N GLN A 337 -29.60 12.54 2.00
CA GLN A 337 -29.45 13.41 0.84
C GLN A 337 -29.46 14.89 1.22
N ASN A 338 -30.31 15.30 2.17
CA ASN A 338 -30.44 16.68 2.59
C ASN A 338 -29.15 17.26 3.17
N ASN A 339 -28.34 16.44 3.86
CA ASN A 339 -27.05 16.86 4.39
C ASN A 339 -26.11 17.32 3.25
N TYR A 340 -26.03 16.54 2.17
CA TYR A 340 -25.21 16.89 1.01
C TYR A 340 -25.75 18.12 0.26
N ASN A 341 -27.07 18.19 0.07
CA ASN A 341 -27.71 19.35 -0.56
C ASN A 341 -27.46 20.64 0.23
N THR A 342 -27.52 20.57 1.57
CA THR A 342 -27.25 21.73 2.44
C THR A 342 -25.80 22.20 2.31
N ALA A 343 -24.84 21.27 2.20
CA ALA A 343 -23.45 21.64 1.94
C ALA A 343 -23.28 22.38 0.61
N CYS A 344 -23.96 21.94 -0.46
CA CYS A 344 -23.98 22.65 -1.74
C CYS A 344 -24.61 24.05 -1.60
N GLN A 345 -25.76 24.14 -0.95
CA GLN A 345 -26.52 25.38 -0.76
C GLN A 345 -25.78 26.41 0.10
N GLY A 346 -24.85 25.99 0.95
CA GLY A 346 -23.99 26.89 1.72
C GLY A 346 -23.18 27.87 0.85
N CYS A 347 -22.86 27.48 -0.39
CA CYS A 347 -22.21 28.35 -1.38
C CYS A 347 -23.12 28.71 -2.56
N HIS A 348 -24.18 27.93 -2.80
CA HIS A 348 -25.15 28.10 -3.88
C HIS A 348 -26.49 28.63 -3.34
N ASN A 349 -26.45 29.77 -2.66
CA ASN A 349 -27.64 30.49 -2.20
C ASN A 349 -27.62 31.94 -2.74
N PRO A 350 -28.78 32.49 -3.15
CA PRO A 350 -28.96 33.89 -3.58
C PRO A 350 -28.26 34.95 -2.71
N THR A 351 -28.08 34.68 -1.41
CA THR A 351 -27.51 35.60 -0.41
C THR A 351 -25.98 35.55 -0.30
N THR A 352 -25.32 34.58 -0.94
CA THR A 352 -23.88 34.37 -0.82
C THR A 352 -23.13 34.94 -2.04
N LYS A 353 -22.09 35.76 -1.83
CA LYS A 353 -21.28 36.36 -2.91
C LYS A 353 -20.27 35.38 -3.56
N GLN A 354 -20.29 34.11 -3.17
CA GLN A 354 -19.26 33.12 -3.53
C GLN A 354 -19.54 32.41 -4.87
N SER A 355 -20.81 32.33 -5.30
CA SER A 355 -21.20 31.70 -6.56
C SER A 355 -21.92 32.69 -7.49
N LYS A 356 -21.46 32.79 -8.74
CA LYS A 356 -22.19 33.47 -9.83
C LYS A 356 -23.39 32.65 -10.34
N LEU A 357 -23.54 31.42 -9.86
CA LEU A 357 -24.57 30.47 -10.24
C LEU A 357 -25.55 30.32 -9.07
N LEU A 358 -26.58 31.18 -9.07
CA LEU A 358 -27.54 31.32 -7.97
C LEU A 358 -28.74 30.36 -8.13
N ASP A 359 -29.05 29.98 -9.38
CA ASP A 359 -30.17 29.09 -9.70
C ASP A 359 -29.73 27.82 -10.45
N CYS A 360 -30.41 26.72 -10.14
CA CYS A 360 -30.26 25.46 -10.88
C CYS A 360 -30.86 25.60 -12.28
N SER A 361 -30.04 25.40 -13.31
CA SER A 361 -30.46 25.49 -14.72
C SER A 361 -31.30 24.30 -15.19
N ALA A 362 -31.46 23.25 -14.37
CA ALA A 362 -32.32 22.12 -14.68
C ALA A 362 -33.80 22.49 -14.49
N THR A 363 -34.69 21.96 -15.34
CA THR A 363 -36.13 22.21 -15.23
C THR A 363 -36.72 21.59 -13.96
N ALA A 364 -37.88 22.08 -13.51
CA ALA A 364 -38.56 21.51 -12.33
C ALA A 364 -38.82 20.01 -12.49
N ILE A 365 -39.18 19.56 -13.69
CA ILE A 365 -39.40 18.14 -14.01
C ILE A 365 -38.09 17.33 -13.84
N GLN A 366 -36.97 17.84 -14.34
CA GLN A 366 -35.66 17.17 -14.21
C GLN A 366 -35.21 17.09 -12.76
N ARG A 367 -35.41 18.16 -11.97
CA ARG A 367 -35.07 18.16 -10.56
C ARG A 367 -35.95 17.20 -9.77
N GLN A 368 -37.26 17.21 -10.02
CA GLN A 368 -38.20 16.31 -9.34
C GLN A 368 -37.94 14.83 -9.66
N ALA A 369 -37.53 14.52 -10.90
CA ALA A 369 -37.14 13.16 -11.30
C ALA A 369 -35.95 12.63 -10.47
N GLU A 370 -35.03 13.51 -10.09
CA GLU A 370 -33.88 13.20 -9.24
C GLU A 370 -34.12 13.55 -7.76
N LYS A 371 -35.37 13.85 -7.38
CA LYS A 371 -35.77 14.25 -6.02
C LYS A 371 -34.96 15.42 -5.45
N ASP A 372 -34.64 16.39 -6.30
CA ASP A 372 -33.79 17.54 -5.98
C ASP A 372 -32.41 17.14 -5.43
N ASN A 373 -31.88 15.97 -5.81
CA ASN A 373 -30.57 15.48 -5.38
C ASN A 373 -29.44 16.14 -6.19
N CYS A 374 -28.72 17.09 -5.59
CA CYS A 374 -27.61 17.76 -6.26
C CYS A 374 -26.50 16.78 -6.66
N VAL A 375 -26.20 15.79 -5.81
CA VAL A 375 -25.15 14.79 -6.03
C VAL A 375 -25.48 13.90 -7.24
N ALA A 376 -26.74 13.50 -7.41
CA ALA A 376 -27.16 12.62 -8.52
C ALA A 376 -26.88 13.22 -9.91
N CYS A 377 -26.98 14.54 -10.05
CA CYS A 377 -26.69 15.25 -11.29
C CYS A 377 -25.23 15.71 -11.40
N HIS A 378 -24.67 16.25 -10.31
CA HIS A 378 -23.36 16.93 -10.37
C HIS A 378 -22.17 16.03 -10.04
N MET A 379 -22.41 14.88 -9.41
CA MET A 379 -21.39 13.92 -8.99
C MET A 379 -21.84 12.49 -9.35
N PRO A 380 -22.09 12.20 -10.64
CA PRO A 380 -22.53 10.88 -11.04
C PRO A 380 -21.47 9.82 -10.70
N ARG A 381 -21.91 8.56 -10.62
CA ARG A 381 -20.99 7.45 -10.43
C ARG A 381 -20.29 7.09 -11.73
N SER A 382 -19.02 6.73 -11.63
CA SER A 382 -18.17 6.28 -12.74
C SER A 382 -17.42 5.01 -12.35
N GLY A 383 -17.10 4.18 -13.34
CA GLY A 383 -16.27 2.99 -13.14
C GLY A 383 -14.82 3.34 -12.80
N SER A 384 -14.18 2.48 -12.02
CA SER A 384 -12.75 2.57 -11.70
C SER A 384 -11.89 1.86 -12.75
N ILE A 385 -10.66 2.37 -12.97
CA ILE A 385 -9.68 1.74 -13.88
C ILE A 385 -8.93 0.58 -13.24
N ASP A 386 -8.82 0.56 -11.92
CA ASP A 386 -7.91 -0.31 -11.15
C ASP A 386 -8.63 -1.41 -10.36
N ILE A 387 -9.95 -1.30 -10.21
CA ILE A 387 -10.78 -2.32 -9.56
C ILE A 387 -11.97 -2.62 -10.49
N PRO A 388 -11.99 -3.80 -11.13
CA PRO A 388 -13.12 -4.24 -11.93
C PRO A 388 -14.42 -4.24 -11.11
N HIS A 389 -15.57 -4.13 -11.78
CA HIS A 389 -16.89 -4.31 -11.14
C HIS A 389 -17.26 -3.28 -10.06
N VAL A 390 -16.52 -2.16 -9.96
CA VAL A 390 -16.79 -1.13 -8.96
C VAL A 390 -17.01 0.24 -9.58
N ASN A 391 -18.12 0.86 -9.17
CA ASN A 391 -18.44 2.26 -9.44
C ASN A 391 -18.32 3.13 -8.19
N ILE A 392 -17.81 4.35 -8.37
CA ILE A 392 -17.65 5.36 -7.31
C ILE A 392 -18.19 6.71 -7.71
N THR A 393 -18.59 7.49 -6.72
CA THR A 393 -19.04 8.88 -6.90
C THR A 393 -17.89 9.76 -7.35
N ASP A 394 -18.08 10.46 -8.48
CA ASP A 394 -17.08 11.37 -9.03
C ASP A 394 -17.08 12.72 -8.28
N HIS A 395 -15.92 13.10 -7.75
CA HIS A 395 -15.73 14.34 -7.01
C HIS A 395 -15.32 15.54 -7.88
N PHE A 396 -15.31 15.40 -9.22
CA PHE A 396 -15.02 16.52 -10.13
C PHE A 396 -16.08 17.63 -10.09
N ILE A 397 -17.29 17.32 -9.60
CA ILE A 397 -18.43 18.24 -9.39
C ILE A 397 -18.64 19.19 -10.58
N SER A 398 -19.52 18.81 -11.51
CA SER A 398 -19.73 19.61 -12.73
C SER A 398 -21.17 19.54 -13.23
N LYS A 399 -21.58 20.56 -14.00
CA LYS A 399 -22.87 20.61 -14.69
C LYS A 399 -22.90 19.78 -15.97
N ASN A 400 -21.72 19.51 -16.54
CA ASN A 400 -21.56 18.85 -17.83
C ASN A 400 -21.17 17.37 -17.68
N ASN A 401 -21.29 16.81 -16.48
CA ASN A 401 -20.95 15.42 -16.25
C ASN A 401 -21.96 14.52 -16.99
N ILE A 402 -21.45 13.75 -17.95
CA ILE A 402 -22.24 12.77 -18.70
C ILE A 402 -22.61 11.67 -17.70
N LYS A 403 -23.90 11.49 -17.40
CA LYS A 403 -24.36 10.30 -16.69
C LYS A 403 -23.94 9.10 -17.52
N SER A 404 -22.91 8.38 -17.09
CA SER A 404 -22.64 7.03 -17.60
C SER A 404 -23.85 6.20 -17.20
N THR A 405 -24.80 6.05 -18.12
CA THR A 405 -25.97 5.21 -17.85
C THR A 405 -25.46 3.79 -17.74
N THR A 406 -26.03 3.02 -16.83
CA THR A 406 -25.71 1.61 -16.57
C THR A 406 -25.86 0.69 -17.80
N LYS A 407 -26.34 1.20 -18.94
CA LYS A 407 -26.34 0.53 -20.24
C LYS A 407 -25.05 0.70 -21.05
N ASP A 408 -24.16 1.60 -20.65
CA ASP A 408 -22.79 1.69 -21.13
C ASP A 408 -21.84 0.81 -20.28
N SER A 409 -22.34 -0.32 -19.76
CA SER A 409 -21.53 -1.52 -19.68
C SER A 409 -21.18 -1.93 -21.12
N LEU A 410 -20.32 -1.14 -21.76
CA LEU A 410 -19.70 -1.48 -23.02
C LEU A 410 -19.08 -2.85 -22.81
N SER A 411 -19.44 -3.81 -23.66
CA SER A 411 -18.70 -5.06 -23.74
C SER A 411 -17.21 -4.72 -23.84
N PRO A 412 -16.31 -5.52 -23.23
CA PRO A 412 -14.86 -5.27 -23.23
C PRO A 412 -14.32 -4.93 -24.64
N GLU A 413 -14.97 -5.47 -25.67
CA GLU A 413 -14.65 -5.34 -27.09
C GLU A 413 -14.92 -3.95 -27.71
N LYS A 414 -15.63 -3.03 -27.05
CA LYS A 414 -16.01 -1.71 -27.64
C LYS A 414 -15.33 -0.48 -27.03
N VAL A 415 -14.35 -0.62 -26.12
CA VAL A 415 -13.75 0.55 -25.41
C VAL A 415 -12.28 0.83 -25.71
N GLU A 416 -11.62 0.09 -26.60
CA GLU A 416 -10.22 0.41 -26.94
C GLU A 416 -10.11 1.55 -27.97
N GLU A 417 -10.53 2.75 -27.60
CA GLU A 417 -9.74 3.90 -28.01
C GLU A 417 -8.54 3.92 -27.04
N ILE A 418 -7.37 3.52 -27.54
CA ILE A 418 -6.13 3.51 -26.76
C ILE A 418 -5.90 4.96 -26.28
N ALA A 419 -6.18 5.21 -25.00
CA ALA A 419 -6.00 6.52 -24.43
C ALA A 419 -4.52 6.91 -24.49
N GLY A 420 -4.22 8.02 -25.16
CA GLY A 420 -2.85 8.49 -25.30
C GLY A 420 -2.31 8.90 -23.94
N PHE A 421 -1.17 8.32 -23.54
CA PHE A 421 -0.47 8.72 -22.32
C PHE A 421 0.08 10.15 -22.50
N LEU A 422 -0.38 11.08 -21.66
CA LEU A 422 0.00 12.49 -21.70
C LEU A 422 1.25 12.78 -20.86
N GLY A 423 1.43 12.04 -19.77
CA GLY A 423 2.55 12.23 -18.87
C GLY A 423 2.20 11.90 -17.42
N LEU A 424 3.14 12.20 -16.54
CA LEU A 424 3.01 12.01 -15.10
C LEU A 424 2.87 13.36 -14.41
N GLU A 425 1.88 13.51 -13.53
CA GLU A 425 1.65 14.73 -12.76
C GLU A 425 1.87 14.48 -11.27
N SER A 426 2.55 15.38 -10.56
CA SER A 426 2.63 15.34 -9.09
C SER A 426 1.47 16.11 -8.48
N LEU A 427 0.73 15.46 -7.56
CA LEU A 427 -0.47 16.05 -6.97
C LEU A 427 -0.25 16.64 -5.57
N VAL A 428 0.89 16.31 -4.96
CA VAL A 428 1.25 16.77 -3.61
C VAL A 428 2.28 17.91 -3.67
N ILE A 429 3.09 17.97 -4.73
CA ILE A 429 4.05 19.05 -4.98
C ILE A 429 3.73 19.68 -6.33
N LYS A 430 3.45 20.99 -6.33
CA LYS A 430 3.12 21.73 -7.57
C LYS A 430 4.27 21.71 -8.60
N ASN A 431 5.52 21.77 -8.13
CA ASN A 431 6.72 21.80 -8.97
C ASN A 431 7.71 20.72 -8.51
N ALA A 432 7.43 19.45 -8.82
CA ALA A 432 8.38 18.36 -8.55
C ALA A 432 9.69 18.59 -9.32
N SER A 433 10.81 18.39 -8.64
CA SER A 433 12.14 18.49 -9.27
C SER A 433 12.33 17.40 -10.35
N PRO A 434 13.25 17.59 -11.32
CA PRO A 434 13.55 16.55 -12.29
C PRO A 434 13.91 15.20 -11.67
N LEU A 435 14.64 15.19 -10.53
CA LEU A 435 14.95 13.93 -9.85
C LEU A 435 13.70 13.25 -9.29
N GLU A 436 12.75 14.01 -8.74
CA GLU A 436 11.48 13.47 -8.24
C GLU A 436 10.61 12.95 -9.38
N MET A 437 10.55 13.65 -10.51
CA MET A 437 9.86 13.18 -11.70
C MET A 437 10.45 11.88 -12.21
N ALA A 438 11.79 11.78 -12.31
CA ALA A 438 12.46 10.53 -12.69
C ALA A 438 12.12 9.36 -11.76
N ARG A 439 12.11 9.60 -10.44
CA ARG A 439 11.69 8.59 -9.45
C ARG A 439 10.21 8.21 -9.62
N GLY A 440 9.35 9.18 -9.92
CA GLY A 440 7.95 8.95 -10.26
C GLY A 440 7.76 8.05 -11.48
N TYR A 441 8.47 8.30 -12.58
CA TYR A 441 8.41 7.45 -13.78
C TYR A 441 8.97 6.05 -13.53
N LEU A 442 10.08 5.91 -12.79
CA LEU A 442 10.61 4.59 -12.43
C LEU A 442 9.66 3.80 -11.52
N ALA A 443 8.99 4.48 -10.59
CA ALA A 443 7.96 3.85 -9.77
C ALA A 443 6.71 3.50 -10.59
N LEU A 444 6.34 4.30 -11.60
CA LEU A 444 5.28 3.97 -12.56
C LEU A 444 5.64 2.71 -13.36
N TRP A 445 6.89 2.59 -13.80
CA TRP A 445 7.40 1.40 -14.48
C TRP A 445 7.23 0.15 -13.61
N ASP A 446 7.72 0.20 -12.37
CA ASP A 446 7.70 -0.95 -11.47
C ASP A 446 6.27 -1.37 -11.09
N LYS A 447 5.33 -0.41 -10.95
CA LYS A 447 4.01 -0.65 -10.38
C LYS A 447 2.89 -0.88 -11.41
N PHE A 448 2.94 -0.21 -12.56
CA PHE A 448 1.78 -0.14 -13.46
C PHE A 448 2.12 -0.24 -14.96
N MET A 449 3.27 0.25 -15.42
CA MET A 449 3.56 0.39 -16.86
C MET A 449 5.01 0.07 -17.22
N GLY A 450 5.32 -1.22 -17.40
CA GLY A 450 6.63 -1.69 -17.87
C GLY A 450 6.92 -1.42 -19.36
N THR A 451 6.58 -0.23 -19.88
CA THR A 451 6.73 0.12 -21.30
C THR A 451 7.96 1.00 -21.55
N PRO A 452 8.75 0.78 -22.63
CA PRO A 452 9.99 1.52 -22.87
C PRO A 452 9.87 3.05 -22.81
N MET A 453 8.74 3.60 -23.25
CA MET A 453 8.44 5.04 -23.21
C MET A 453 8.51 5.65 -21.80
N VAL A 454 8.16 4.87 -20.76
CA VAL A 454 8.25 5.31 -19.36
C VAL A 454 9.71 5.47 -18.93
N LEU A 455 10.60 4.58 -19.40
CA LEU A 455 12.04 4.72 -19.13
C LEU A 455 12.66 5.89 -19.90
N ASP A 456 12.21 6.15 -21.14
CA ASP A 456 12.66 7.32 -21.89
C ASP A 456 12.32 8.62 -21.16
N SER A 457 11.10 8.69 -20.59
CA SER A 457 10.69 9.81 -19.74
C SER A 457 11.53 9.90 -18.46
N ALA A 458 11.80 8.78 -17.78
CA ALA A 458 12.67 8.77 -16.61
C ALA A 458 14.09 9.27 -16.94
N LYS A 459 14.64 8.88 -18.10
CA LYS A 459 15.95 9.31 -18.58
C LYS A 459 15.99 10.82 -18.87
N PHE A 460 14.97 11.34 -19.56
CA PHE A 460 14.84 12.77 -19.84
C PHE A 460 14.94 13.62 -18.57
N TYR A 461 14.20 13.23 -17.52
CA TYR A 461 14.23 13.94 -16.24
C TYR A 461 15.53 13.70 -15.45
N LEU A 462 16.16 12.53 -15.56
CA LEU A 462 17.48 12.27 -14.98
C LEU A 462 18.57 13.16 -15.58
N ASP A 463 18.53 13.38 -16.90
CA ASP A 463 19.51 14.21 -17.62
C ASP A 463 19.39 15.69 -17.27
N GLN A 464 18.17 16.17 -16.99
CA GLN A 464 17.91 17.53 -16.52
C GLN A 464 18.25 17.74 -15.03
N SER A 465 18.38 16.65 -14.27
CA SER A 465 18.59 16.75 -12.84
C SER A 465 19.99 17.27 -12.48
N VAL A 466 20.03 18.47 -11.92
CA VAL A 466 21.24 19.10 -11.36
C VAL A 466 21.62 18.55 -9.98
N ALA A 467 20.87 17.59 -9.44
CA ALA A 467 21.14 17.02 -8.12
C ALA A 467 22.53 16.34 -8.07
N PRO A 468 23.21 16.33 -6.90
CA PRO A 468 24.51 15.69 -6.74
C PRO A 468 24.48 14.20 -7.13
N LYS A 469 25.62 13.69 -7.64
CA LYS A 469 25.74 12.26 -8.04
C LYS A 469 25.29 11.29 -6.95
N LYS A 470 25.62 11.59 -5.69
CA LYS A 470 25.24 10.76 -4.52
C LYS A 470 23.72 10.63 -4.38
N GLU A 471 22.97 11.71 -4.59
CA GLU A 471 21.50 11.70 -4.50
C GLU A 471 20.82 11.03 -5.70
N LYS A 472 21.47 11.08 -6.87
CA LYS A 472 21.00 10.42 -8.09
C LYS A 472 21.33 8.92 -8.13
N PHE A 473 22.28 8.46 -7.31
CA PHE A 473 22.87 7.12 -7.41
C PHE A 473 21.84 5.98 -7.41
N SER A 474 20.95 5.92 -6.41
CA SER A 474 19.92 4.87 -6.32
C SER A 474 18.95 4.91 -7.51
N THR A 475 18.61 6.12 -7.98
CA THR A 475 17.73 6.34 -9.13
C THR A 475 18.39 5.91 -10.44
N LEU A 476 19.70 6.18 -10.62
CA LEU A 476 20.47 5.69 -11.77
C LEU A 476 20.60 4.17 -11.78
N VAL A 477 20.89 3.56 -10.63
CA VAL A 477 20.93 2.09 -10.49
C VAL A 477 19.58 1.49 -10.87
N HIS A 478 18.48 2.07 -10.40
CA HIS A 478 17.12 1.63 -10.74
C HIS A 478 16.85 1.75 -12.24
N TYR A 479 17.17 2.90 -12.85
CA TYR A 479 17.02 3.11 -14.29
C TYR A 479 17.79 2.08 -15.12
N TYR A 480 19.11 1.95 -14.92
CA TYR A 480 19.94 1.02 -15.70
C TYR A 480 19.55 -0.43 -15.49
N PHE A 481 19.02 -0.78 -14.30
CA PHE A 481 18.52 -2.11 -14.03
C PHE A 481 17.32 -2.44 -14.91
N ASN A 482 16.34 -1.54 -14.96
CA ASN A 482 15.12 -1.70 -15.76
C ASN A 482 15.40 -1.63 -17.27
N LYS A 483 16.41 -0.83 -17.69
CA LYS A 483 16.91 -0.82 -19.07
C LYS A 483 17.75 -2.08 -19.41
N ALA A 484 18.02 -2.95 -18.45
CA ALA A 484 18.91 -4.11 -18.60
C ALA A 484 20.35 -3.77 -19.06
N GLU A 485 20.83 -2.57 -18.74
CA GLU A 485 22.21 -2.11 -19.02
C GLU A 485 23.15 -2.54 -17.89
N TYR A 486 23.23 -3.86 -17.66
CA TYR A 486 23.88 -4.44 -16.48
C TYR A 486 25.37 -4.12 -16.39
N ALA A 487 26.09 -4.04 -17.51
CA ALA A 487 27.52 -3.71 -17.51
C ALA A 487 27.77 -2.27 -17.01
N LEU A 488 26.94 -1.32 -17.46
CA LEU A 488 27.01 0.08 -17.05
C LEU A 488 26.57 0.25 -15.59
N LEU A 489 25.50 -0.44 -15.17
CA LEU A 489 25.09 -0.45 -13.77
C LEU A 489 26.23 -0.94 -12.86
N VAL A 490 26.90 -2.03 -13.24
CA VAL A 490 27.99 -2.62 -12.46
C VAL A 490 29.24 -1.71 -12.43
N SER A 491 29.45 -0.86 -13.45
CA SER A 491 30.60 0.07 -13.49
C SER A 491 30.40 1.30 -12.61
N ILE A 492 29.16 1.73 -12.38
CA ILE A 492 28.85 2.87 -11.48
C ILE A 492 28.65 2.47 -10.02
N ALA A 493 28.64 1.16 -9.71
CA ALA A 493 28.32 0.64 -8.39
C ALA A 493 29.32 1.12 -7.32
N LEU A 494 28.79 1.72 -6.25
CA LEU A 494 29.54 2.05 -5.03
C LEU A 494 29.90 0.79 -4.23
N PRO A 495 30.95 0.83 -3.39
CA PRO A 495 31.26 -0.26 -2.47
C PRO A 495 30.02 -0.68 -1.64
N PRO A 496 29.81 -1.99 -1.40
CA PRO A 496 28.60 -2.48 -0.71
C PRO A 496 28.32 -1.81 0.64
N GLU A 497 29.36 -1.49 1.41
CA GLU A 497 29.30 -0.82 2.70
C GLU A 497 28.75 0.62 2.64
N GLU A 498 28.87 1.28 1.49
CA GLU A 498 28.35 2.64 1.27
C GLU A 498 26.87 2.64 0.85
N ILE A 499 26.31 1.48 0.52
CA ILE A 499 24.93 1.35 0.05
C ILE A 499 24.00 1.12 1.25
N ASN A 500 23.07 2.03 1.49
CA ASN A 500 22.11 1.94 2.60
C ASN A 500 20.70 1.51 2.17
N ASP A 501 20.44 1.46 0.86
CA ASP A 501 19.18 0.95 0.31
C ASP A 501 19.32 -0.50 -0.16
N ALA A 502 18.48 -1.38 0.40
CA ALA A 502 18.53 -2.81 0.14
C ALA A 502 18.17 -3.16 -1.32
N TRP A 503 17.24 -2.42 -1.92
CA TRP A 503 16.86 -2.61 -3.31
C TRP A 503 17.96 -2.19 -4.28
N THR A 504 18.67 -1.10 -4.00
CA THR A 504 19.85 -0.66 -4.75
C THR A 504 20.93 -1.74 -4.70
N ALA A 505 21.26 -2.26 -3.51
CA ALA A 505 22.19 -3.37 -3.37
C ALA A 505 21.72 -4.61 -4.16
N TYR A 506 20.45 -4.98 -4.03
CA TYR A 506 19.87 -6.12 -4.76
C TYR A 506 19.99 -5.97 -6.28
N ARG A 507 19.63 -4.79 -6.83
CA ARG A 507 19.69 -4.50 -8.28
C ARG A 507 21.12 -4.59 -8.81
N ILE A 508 22.11 -4.11 -8.06
CA ILE A 508 23.53 -4.28 -8.41
C ILE A 508 23.95 -5.75 -8.37
N GLY A 509 23.50 -6.50 -7.35
CA GLY A 509 23.75 -7.94 -7.25
C GLY A 509 23.20 -8.72 -8.45
N GLU A 510 21.94 -8.47 -8.81
CA GLU A 510 21.29 -9.05 -9.99
C GLU A 510 22.02 -8.67 -11.28
N ALA A 511 22.39 -7.40 -11.45
CA ALA A 511 23.12 -6.94 -12.62
C ALA A 511 24.50 -7.62 -12.73
N ALA A 512 25.23 -7.75 -11.63
CA ALA A 512 26.50 -8.46 -11.60
C ALA A 512 26.33 -9.95 -11.94
N ALA A 513 25.29 -10.61 -11.43
CA ALA A 513 24.98 -12.01 -11.75
C ALA A 513 24.64 -12.18 -13.24
N LYS A 514 23.85 -11.26 -13.82
CA LYS A 514 23.52 -11.24 -15.26
C LYS A 514 24.75 -10.97 -16.11
N ASN A 515 25.69 -10.16 -15.62
CA ASN A 515 27.00 -9.94 -16.23
C ASN A 515 28.03 -11.05 -15.90
N LYS A 516 27.57 -12.22 -15.46
CA LYS A 516 28.38 -13.41 -15.13
C LYS A 516 29.45 -13.20 -14.06
N ASN A 517 29.40 -12.11 -13.29
CA ASN A 517 30.28 -11.85 -12.17
C ASN A 517 29.63 -12.28 -10.85
N LEU A 518 29.61 -13.59 -10.62
CA LEU A 518 29.01 -14.20 -9.43
C LEU A 518 29.68 -13.79 -8.10
N PRO A 519 31.03 -13.65 -8.01
CA PRO A 519 31.68 -13.13 -6.81
C PRO A 519 31.18 -11.73 -6.43
N LYS A 520 31.11 -10.80 -7.40
CA LYS A 520 30.56 -9.45 -7.16
C LYS A 520 29.09 -9.53 -6.76
N ALA A 521 28.28 -10.34 -7.46
CA ALA A 521 26.88 -10.52 -7.13
C ALA A 521 26.64 -10.94 -5.67
N LEU A 522 27.42 -11.91 -5.16
CA LEU A 522 27.34 -12.37 -3.78
C LEU A 522 27.62 -11.26 -2.76
N LEU A 523 28.54 -10.33 -3.04
CA LEU A 523 28.81 -9.20 -2.13
C LEU A 523 27.56 -8.32 -1.98
N TYR A 524 26.93 -7.96 -3.09
CA TYR A 524 25.76 -7.09 -3.08
C TYR A 524 24.48 -7.79 -2.61
N TYR A 525 24.29 -9.08 -2.91
CA TYR A 525 23.19 -9.85 -2.32
C TYR A 525 23.33 -9.99 -0.80
N ASN A 526 24.55 -10.21 -0.30
CA ASN A 526 24.81 -10.20 1.15
C ASN A 526 24.44 -8.84 1.75
N ARG A 527 24.83 -7.74 1.10
CA ARG A 527 24.45 -6.39 1.57
C ARG A 527 22.94 -6.20 1.58
N ALA A 528 22.23 -6.60 0.53
CA ALA A 528 20.76 -6.53 0.48
C ALA A 528 20.11 -7.32 1.62
N VAL A 529 20.62 -8.53 1.91
CA VAL A 529 20.15 -9.38 3.02
C VAL A 529 20.53 -8.80 4.38
N GLN A 530 21.68 -8.16 4.54
CA GLN A 530 22.05 -7.48 5.78
C GLN A 530 21.10 -6.32 6.10
N LEU A 531 20.71 -5.55 5.08
CA LEU A 531 19.79 -4.42 5.21
C LEU A 531 18.33 -4.89 5.39
N LYS A 532 17.93 -6.00 4.75
CA LYS A 532 16.60 -6.60 4.86
C LYS A 532 16.65 -8.13 5.08
N PRO A 533 17.01 -8.61 6.29
CA PRO A 533 17.18 -10.04 6.57
C PRO A 533 15.90 -10.87 6.43
N TYR A 534 14.73 -10.26 6.57
CA TYR A 534 13.43 -10.93 6.45
C TYR A 534 12.78 -10.74 5.07
N HIS A 535 13.48 -10.17 4.09
CA HIS A 535 13.07 -10.17 2.70
C HIS A 535 13.41 -11.51 2.04
N LEU A 536 12.43 -12.42 1.99
CA LEU A 536 12.67 -13.81 1.58
C LEU A 536 13.17 -13.93 0.13
N ASN A 537 12.74 -13.06 -0.80
CA ASN A 537 13.26 -13.12 -2.18
C ASN A 537 14.76 -12.74 -2.26
N PHE A 538 15.26 -11.85 -1.39
CA PHE A 538 16.70 -11.52 -1.33
C PHE A 538 17.49 -12.71 -0.79
N GLN A 539 16.96 -13.36 0.26
CA GLN A 539 17.52 -14.61 0.78
C GLN A 539 17.55 -15.71 -0.30
N GLU A 540 16.51 -15.84 -1.11
CA GLU A 540 16.46 -16.81 -2.21
C GLU A 540 17.55 -16.56 -3.27
N LYS A 541 17.79 -15.30 -3.66
CA LYS A 541 18.90 -14.94 -4.56
C LYS A 541 20.27 -15.20 -3.95
N LEU A 542 20.44 -14.92 -2.66
CA LEU A 542 21.68 -15.22 -1.96
C LEU A 542 21.94 -16.74 -1.88
N GLY A 543 20.94 -17.51 -1.44
CA GLY A 543 21.04 -18.97 -1.29
C GLY A 543 21.29 -19.68 -2.61
N SER A 544 20.58 -19.29 -3.68
CA SER A 544 20.82 -19.84 -5.02
C SER A 544 22.19 -19.47 -5.58
N SER A 545 22.70 -18.27 -5.28
CA SER A 545 24.04 -17.84 -5.68
C SER A 545 25.14 -18.60 -4.94
N TYR A 546 24.95 -18.88 -3.64
CA TYR A 546 25.85 -19.77 -2.90
C TYR A 546 25.87 -21.18 -3.48
N ALA A 547 24.71 -21.75 -3.81
CA ALA A 547 24.62 -23.08 -4.42
C ALA A 547 25.35 -23.11 -5.78
N ARG A 548 25.16 -22.09 -6.62
CA ARG A 548 25.86 -21.96 -7.92
C ARG A 548 27.37 -21.77 -7.78
N SER A 549 27.83 -21.21 -6.66
CA SER A 549 29.26 -21.04 -6.35
C SER A 549 29.84 -22.26 -5.60
N ASN A 550 29.12 -23.38 -5.56
CA ASN A 550 29.48 -24.59 -4.81
C ASN A 550 29.68 -24.38 -3.29
N GLN A 551 29.16 -23.29 -2.72
CA GLN A 551 29.19 -23.01 -1.28
C GLN A 551 27.96 -23.65 -0.60
N LEU A 552 27.90 -24.98 -0.64
CA LEU A 552 26.69 -25.74 -0.30
C LEU A 552 26.24 -25.56 1.16
N ALA A 553 27.18 -25.44 2.11
CA ALA A 553 26.87 -25.24 3.52
C ALA A 553 26.19 -23.87 3.77
N ALA A 554 26.69 -22.81 3.13
CA ALA A 554 26.10 -21.47 3.20
C ALA A 554 24.71 -21.46 2.55
N ALA A 555 24.56 -22.07 1.38
CA ALA A 555 23.27 -22.22 0.70
C ALA A 555 22.23 -22.95 1.58
N GLN A 556 22.62 -24.09 2.18
CA GLN A 556 21.76 -24.86 3.07
C GLN A 556 21.30 -24.04 4.29
N LYS A 557 22.19 -23.24 4.89
CA LYS A 557 21.84 -22.34 6.00
C LYS A 557 20.77 -21.33 5.58
N VAL A 558 20.92 -20.73 4.40
CA VAL A 558 19.95 -19.76 3.86
C VAL A 558 18.60 -20.40 3.55
N PHE A 559 18.57 -21.57 2.87
CA PHE A 559 17.30 -22.25 2.58
C PHE A 559 16.58 -22.73 3.84
N ASN A 560 17.33 -23.22 4.84
CA ASN A 560 16.74 -23.56 6.14
C ASN A 560 16.16 -22.35 6.85
N PHE A 561 16.81 -21.18 6.77
CA PHE A 561 16.24 -19.93 7.27
C PHE A 561 14.93 -19.60 6.57
N ILE A 562 14.90 -19.60 5.24
CA ILE A 562 13.69 -19.30 4.46
C ILE A 562 12.54 -20.23 4.86
N LEU A 563 12.77 -21.54 4.94
CA LEU A 563 11.73 -22.52 5.31
C LEU A 563 11.30 -22.45 6.77
N ARG A 564 12.15 -21.91 7.65
CA ARG A 564 11.75 -21.61 9.03
C ARG A 564 10.79 -20.42 9.07
N GLU A 565 11.02 -19.40 8.25
CA GLU A 565 10.18 -18.22 8.15
C GLU A 565 8.87 -18.48 7.39
N ASP A 566 8.95 -19.20 6.26
CA ASP A 566 7.82 -19.60 5.45
C ASP A 566 8.01 -21.03 4.92
N PRO A 567 7.40 -22.03 5.59
CA PRO A 567 7.53 -23.45 5.24
C PRO A 567 6.99 -23.83 3.87
N GLN A 568 6.21 -22.95 3.23
CA GLN A 568 5.60 -23.19 1.93
C GLN A 568 6.38 -22.54 0.78
N ARG A 569 7.61 -22.02 1.01
CA ARG A 569 8.44 -21.46 -0.07
C ARG A 569 8.95 -22.55 -1.01
N LYS A 570 8.23 -22.77 -2.10
CA LYS A 570 8.51 -23.78 -3.14
C LYS A 570 9.95 -23.73 -3.67
N MET A 571 10.51 -22.54 -3.85
CA MET A 571 11.89 -22.37 -4.33
C MET A 571 12.91 -22.89 -3.32
N ALA A 572 12.78 -22.53 -2.04
CA ALA A 572 13.66 -23.01 -1.00
C ALA A 572 13.52 -24.54 -0.79
N LEU A 573 12.30 -25.09 -0.88
CA LEU A 573 12.07 -26.54 -0.86
C LEU A 573 12.81 -27.25 -1.99
N ALA A 574 12.66 -26.79 -3.24
CA ALA A 574 13.31 -27.41 -4.39
C ALA A 574 14.83 -27.27 -4.36
N ASN A 575 15.37 -26.11 -3.98
CA ASN A 575 16.82 -25.92 -3.90
C ASN A 575 17.44 -26.71 -2.74
N LEU A 576 16.77 -26.80 -1.59
CA LEU A 576 17.23 -27.68 -0.51
C LEU A 576 17.20 -29.15 -0.95
N GLY A 577 16.17 -29.56 -1.70
CA GLY A 577 16.09 -30.89 -2.31
C GLY A 577 17.29 -31.18 -3.22
N LEU A 578 17.69 -30.21 -4.05
CA LEU A 578 18.86 -30.31 -4.91
C LEU A 578 20.15 -30.51 -4.10
N LEU A 579 20.34 -29.75 -3.03
CA LEU A 579 21.49 -29.92 -2.14
C LEU A 579 21.51 -31.31 -1.48
N LYS A 580 20.35 -31.83 -1.06
CA LYS A 580 20.24 -33.19 -0.51
C LYS A 580 20.57 -34.27 -1.55
N ALA A 581 20.12 -34.09 -2.79
CA ALA A 581 20.45 -35.00 -3.88
C ALA A 581 21.96 -35.04 -4.14
N GLN A 582 22.63 -33.88 -4.17
CA GLN A 582 24.09 -33.78 -4.31
C GLN A 582 24.85 -34.43 -3.14
N GLN A 583 24.26 -34.45 -1.94
CA GLN A 583 24.79 -35.14 -0.76
C GLN A 583 24.50 -36.66 -0.76
N GLY A 584 23.88 -37.21 -1.82
CA GLY A 584 23.47 -38.63 -1.87
C GLY A 584 22.22 -38.96 -1.04
N LYS A 585 21.57 -37.97 -0.42
CA LYS A 585 20.38 -38.13 0.43
C LYS A 585 19.10 -38.16 -0.40
N VAL A 586 18.98 -39.18 -1.24
CA VAL A 586 17.91 -39.35 -2.24
C VAL A 586 16.50 -39.23 -1.64
N THR A 587 16.23 -39.97 -0.56
CA THR A 587 14.89 -40.00 0.05
C THR A 587 14.47 -38.64 0.61
N GLU A 588 15.40 -37.89 1.20
CA GLU A 588 15.14 -36.52 1.66
C GLU A 588 14.87 -35.58 0.49
N ALA A 589 15.65 -35.70 -0.60
CA ALA A 589 15.49 -34.88 -1.79
C ALA A 589 14.12 -35.06 -2.44
N LEU A 590 13.70 -36.31 -2.68
CA LEU A 590 12.38 -36.61 -3.25
C LEU A 590 11.24 -36.07 -2.37
N LYS A 591 11.32 -36.24 -1.05
CA LYS A 591 10.34 -35.67 -0.11
C LYS A 591 10.25 -34.14 -0.20
N LEU A 592 11.38 -33.45 -0.41
CA LEU A 592 11.41 -31.99 -0.56
C LEU A 592 10.81 -31.55 -1.90
N TYR A 593 11.10 -32.25 -2.99
CA TYR A 593 10.44 -32.00 -4.28
C TYR A 593 8.92 -32.23 -4.19
N ASP A 594 8.48 -33.32 -3.55
CA ASP A 594 7.05 -33.58 -3.35
C ASP A 594 6.37 -32.54 -2.45
N LYS A 595 7.11 -31.95 -1.50
CA LYS A 595 6.60 -30.80 -0.74
C LYS A 595 6.44 -29.57 -1.64
N ALA A 596 7.44 -29.26 -2.46
CA ALA A 596 7.37 -28.12 -3.39
C ALA A 596 6.19 -28.28 -4.37
N LEU A 597 6.00 -29.48 -4.92
CA LEU A 597 4.92 -29.79 -5.87
C LEU A 597 3.53 -29.84 -5.23
N ARG A 598 3.44 -30.06 -3.91
CA ARG A 598 2.18 -29.88 -3.17
C ARG A 598 1.81 -28.41 -2.94
N VAL A 599 2.80 -27.52 -2.86
CA VAL A 599 2.54 -26.07 -2.82
C VAL A 599 2.16 -25.59 -4.21
N ASP A 600 2.89 -26.04 -5.23
CA ASP A 600 2.71 -25.64 -6.61
C ASP A 600 3.01 -26.82 -7.56
N PRO A 601 1.99 -27.47 -8.14
CA PRO A 601 2.17 -28.65 -8.97
C PRO A 601 2.94 -28.32 -10.26
N ASP A 602 2.83 -27.08 -10.73
CA ASP A 602 3.46 -26.61 -11.95
C ASP A 602 4.88 -26.06 -11.71
N TYR A 603 5.44 -26.21 -10.50
CA TYR A 603 6.74 -25.62 -10.17
C TYR A 603 7.89 -26.32 -10.92
N LYS A 604 8.22 -25.78 -12.10
CA LYS A 604 9.17 -26.31 -13.08
C LYS A 604 10.48 -26.83 -12.47
N ASN A 605 11.10 -26.08 -11.56
CA ASN A 605 12.39 -26.48 -10.98
C ASN A 605 12.26 -27.75 -10.14
N ALA A 606 11.17 -27.92 -9.39
CA ALA A 606 10.96 -29.16 -8.63
C ALA A 606 10.64 -30.34 -9.55
N LEU A 607 9.86 -30.14 -10.62
CA LEU A 607 9.59 -31.17 -11.64
C LEU A 607 10.90 -31.66 -12.27
N LEU A 608 11.72 -30.74 -12.80
CA LEU A 608 12.98 -31.07 -13.45
C LEU A 608 13.97 -31.75 -12.50
N ASN A 609 14.12 -31.23 -11.29
CA ASN A 609 15.05 -31.81 -10.31
C ASN A 609 14.61 -33.21 -9.86
N LYS A 610 13.30 -33.44 -9.71
CA LYS A 610 12.75 -34.77 -9.38
C LYS A 610 12.96 -35.76 -10.53
N ILE A 611 12.63 -35.37 -11.77
CA ILE A 611 12.84 -36.20 -12.97
C ILE A 611 14.33 -36.56 -13.10
N GLY A 612 15.22 -35.56 -13.05
CA GLY A 612 16.65 -35.77 -13.19
C GLY A 612 17.21 -36.74 -12.15
N LEU A 613 16.79 -36.61 -10.88
CA LEU A 613 17.21 -37.53 -9.82
C LEU A 613 16.71 -38.96 -10.05
N LEU A 614 15.45 -39.15 -10.44
CA LEU A 614 14.88 -40.48 -10.69
C LEU A 614 15.53 -41.16 -11.91
N VAL A 615 15.79 -40.41 -12.98
CA VAL A 615 16.50 -40.91 -14.17
C VAL A 615 17.93 -41.31 -13.82
N GLN A 616 18.66 -40.51 -13.05
CA GLN A 616 20.02 -40.84 -12.59
C GLN A 616 20.04 -42.16 -11.79
N LEU A 617 18.98 -42.43 -11.04
CA LEU A 617 18.82 -43.65 -10.25
C LEU A 617 18.24 -44.84 -11.05
N LYS A 618 18.05 -44.69 -12.37
CA LYS A 618 17.39 -45.68 -13.25
C LYS A 618 15.96 -46.04 -12.82
N ARG A 619 15.27 -45.13 -12.11
CA ARG A 619 13.89 -45.24 -11.65
C ARG A 619 12.93 -44.52 -12.60
N THR A 620 13.12 -44.66 -13.91
CA THR A 620 12.38 -43.90 -14.93
C THR A 620 10.87 -44.14 -14.87
N LYS A 621 10.43 -45.36 -14.54
CA LYS A 621 8.99 -45.67 -14.34
C LYS A 621 8.33 -44.80 -13.28
N GLU A 622 9.05 -44.41 -12.23
CA GLU A 622 8.54 -43.51 -11.18
C GLU A 622 8.56 -42.04 -11.60
N ALA A 623 9.40 -41.68 -12.58
CA ALA A 623 9.48 -40.32 -13.12
C ALA A 623 8.33 -40.03 -14.10
N GLU A 624 7.75 -41.06 -14.72
CA GLU A 624 6.76 -40.97 -15.79
C GLU A 624 5.60 -40.00 -15.49
N PRO A 625 4.91 -40.05 -14.32
CA PRO A 625 3.84 -39.10 -14.04
C PRO A 625 4.32 -37.65 -13.97
N THR A 626 5.55 -37.44 -13.49
CA THR A 626 6.17 -36.11 -13.38
C THR A 626 6.60 -35.61 -14.76
N ILE A 627 7.10 -36.50 -15.64
CA ILE A 627 7.46 -36.20 -17.03
C ILE A 627 6.21 -35.78 -17.81
N GLN A 628 5.14 -36.56 -17.73
CA GLN A 628 3.87 -36.26 -18.42
C GLN A 628 3.32 -34.90 -17.99
N HIS A 629 3.33 -34.62 -16.68
CA HIS A 629 2.89 -33.33 -16.17
C HIS A 629 3.77 -32.16 -16.66
N LEU A 630 5.10 -32.34 -16.66
CA LEU A 630 6.03 -31.33 -17.18
C LEU A 630 5.76 -31.03 -18.66
N ILE A 631 5.55 -32.05 -19.49
CA ILE A 631 5.27 -31.88 -20.92
C ILE A 631 3.92 -31.22 -21.14
N GLN A 632 2.90 -31.61 -20.38
CA GLN A 632 1.59 -30.99 -20.48
C GLN A 632 1.65 -29.48 -20.20
N LYS A 633 2.39 -29.07 -19.16
CA LYS A 633 2.53 -27.65 -18.80
C LYS A 633 3.54 -26.90 -19.66
N TYR A 634 4.59 -27.58 -20.10
CA TYR A 634 5.68 -27.03 -20.90
C TYR A 634 5.95 -27.92 -22.13
N PRO A 635 5.13 -27.85 -23.19
CA PRO A 635 5.21 -28.77 -24.34
C PRO A 635 6.57 -28.81 -25.03
N SER A 636 7.34 -27.71 -24.95
CA SER A 636 8.71 -27.66 -25.48
C SER A 636 9.67 -28.66 -24.82
N TYR A 637 9.36 -29.18 -23.63
CA TYR A 637 10.20 -30.16 -22.94
C TYR A 637 10.10 -31.56 -23.50
N GLN A 638 9.07 -31.91 -24.28
CA GLN A 638 9.00 -33.23 -24.90
C GLN A 638 10.23 -33.50 -25.77
N ARG A 639 10.49 -32.60 -26.73
CA ARG A 639 11.68 -32.68 -27.60
C ARG A 639 12.99 -32.66 -26.81
N ILE A 640 13.06 -31.89 -25.73
CA ILE A 640 14.26 -31.82 -24.88
C ILE A 640 14.53 -33.16 -24.18
N LEU A 641 13.49 -33.85 -23.73
CA LEU A 641 13.60 -35.14 -23.06
C LEU A 641 13.94 -36.27 -24.05
N GLU A 642 13.35 -36.27 -25.24
CA GLU A 642 13.68 -37.20 -26.35
C GLU A 642 15.15 -37.04 -26.77
N GLN A 643 15.62 -35.81 -26.97
CA GLN A 643 17.02 -35.52 -27.31
C GLN A 643 18.03 -35.98 -26.24
N ARG A 644 17.57 -36.13 -24.99
CA ARG A 644 18.37 -36.61 -23.87
C ARG A 644 18.23 -38.11 -23.62
N GLY A 645 17.44 -38.82 -24.44
CA GLY A 645 17.16 -40.25 -24.27
C GLY A 645 16.43 -40.60 -22.98
N ILE A 646 15.62 -39.67 -22.45
CA ILE A 646 14.81 -39.88 -21.23
C ILE A 646 13.44 -40.48 -21.60
N LEU A 647 12.88 -40.02 -22.72
CA LEU A 647 11.79 -40.63 -23.48
C LEU A 647 12.42 -41.36 -24.66
#